data_AF-A0A0D2ENR3-F1
#
_entry.id   AF-A0A0D2ENR3-F1
#
_cell.length_a   1.000
_cell.length_b   1.000
_cell.length_c   1.000
_cell.angle_alpha   90.00
_cell.angle_beta   90.00
_cell.angle_gamma   90.00
#
_symmetry.space_group_name_H-M   'P 1'
#
loop_
_entity.id
_entity.type
_entity.pdbx_description
1 polymer ?
#
loop_
_entity_poly.entity_id
_entity_poly.type
_entity_poly.pdbx_seq_one_letter_code
_entity_poly.pdbx_strand_id
1 'polypeptide(L)'
;MGFGVLEHTGSLEHVPGTALLQDAIPSETAHLKKGKGDDADVVLIPQPSSSPNDPLNWPLWQRDLILVLFCYLTNICVGAVGPLIGVLALDMIQAFQINYQQVTLLSGYQLALVGAIAPFIAALSHKYGKRPWFLVSIVFLFAGTIWCAAATSYNSMIGGRLIQGVGTAIFESVTFTLIGDLYCVHQRGSRMAVYVVAQVALVLLPSLLTGVVSVHLGWRWCFWMLAIFLGLGGVLVGVFGWETAYNRNQLYDVDVASHDNLHVIEELRSGKTATEGLDSLHLERTITSGTGSSAVRDSFLKRMKPWSTTYSNESLLQLIFRPFYILLNPVILWAVLLISFFQLWNVVINFMLAQLFGPPPYLLDTAQLGYLAGGPMVFGFITCVAFGALSDRIAKWASMRNGGVYEPEFRLFTMLLAPILSTVGYFCFGPFAAEGKSPVIMSVLWGVGFASCVVVTASLGNYLVDAYRNVSIEVFVVSMSIKNFMFFGFSFFLNEWLGKWGPRKVFNTIGGISLALCATTIIVFIKTTKKAGMGVEYPKHVAADSPFPVENIPFGIFSTDSDPIPRVGTIVGDHIIDVKLLASRDVFDGSAVQDSSTLKSALSEQALNRFASLPQHVRSFTRQRLIDLLEDGSSVLFNDKEVNRDVFINAQQAKMHLPLQIGGFADFLCSETHHDNGNRMSGKSVPAFYHFPPMYTGRTTSIIPSGQSIKRPKGMIPRSPGSQEGPEYQFGTSTKFDFEVEMGVFVSKPIPFGQRITADQAKEHIFGLVLLNDWSARDIQFGEMIPMGPSNGKASATTISPWVVMPEALEAAQIGFVSEKAQADISSHPLHLQHSSGDTKVSWDIVLEATILRSDQPPTLVCRSNLKDLYWSPYQMLAHYVSPGSGCSTGELLGTGTASSPGHTDETPTLGCLFELTQGGKKPFKLRSGRELRWLEDGDEIVLTGWARGKGGKKIGFGEAAGRLLPSD
;
A
#
# COMPACT_ATOMS: atom_id res chain seq x y z
N MET A 1 12.24 -14.05 -0.04
CA MET A 1 11.61 -14.51 -1.28
C MET A 1 12.61 -15.06 -2.30
N GLY A 2 12.34 -16.21 -2.94
CA GLY A 2 13.30 -16.94 -3.80
C GLY A 2 13.53 -16.39 -5.21
N PHE A 3 12.86 -15.31 -5.63
CA PHE A 3 12.93 -14.80 -7.01
C PHE A 3 13.20 -13.30 -7.16
N GLY A 4 13.70 -12.64 -6.12
CA GLY A 4 13.97 -11.19 -6.18
C GLY A 4 12.70 -10.34 -6.31
N VAL A 5 11.55 -10.93 -5.94
CA VAL A 5 10.32 -10.20 -5.70
C VAL A 5 10.42 -9.51 -4.34
N LEU A 6 10.00 -8.26 -4.29
CA LEU A 6 10.24 -7.33 -3.19
C LEU A 6 8.89 -6.72 -2.81
N GLU A 7 8.68 -6.45 -1.51
CA GLU A 7 7.38 -6.25 -0.85
C GLU A 7 6.85 -4.82 -0.87
N HIS A 8 5.61 -4.62 -1.31
CA HIS A 8 4.98 -3.30 -1.50
C HIS A 8 5.05 -2.40 -0.24
N THR A 9 5.37 -1.11 -0.43
CA THR A 9 5.63 -0.12 0.64
C THR A 9 4.66 1.07 0.69
N GLY A 10 3.55 1.04 -0.06
CA GLY A 10 2.54 2.10 -0.08
C GLY A 10 1.40 1.89 0.93
N SER A 11 0.73 2.99 1.31
CA SER A 11 -0.42 3.10 2.23
C SER A 11 -1.70 2.33 1.85
N LEU A 12 -1.60 1.36 0.94
CA LEU A 12 -2.67 0.45 0.63
C LEU A 12 -2.58 -0.68 1.63
N GLU A 13 -3.56 -0.73 2.53
CA GLU A 13 -3.84 -1.78 3.54
C GLU A 13 -3.70 -3.21 2.99
N HIS A 14 -3.81 -3.35 1.66
CA HIS A 14 -3.64 -4.58 0.90
C HIS A 14 -2.98 -4.27 -0.47
N VAL A 15 -1.99 -5.07 -0.88
CA VAL A 15 -1.51 -5.07 -2.28
C VAL A 15 -2.59 -5.70 -3.13
N PRO A 16 -3.24 -4.97 -4.05
CA PRO A 16 -4.33 -5.56 -4.81
C PRO A 16 -3.80 -6.76 -5.60
N GLY A 17 -4.39 -7.94 -5.37
CA GLY A 17 -4.09 -9.16 -6.12
C GLY A 17 -3.23 -10.21 -5.43
N THR A 18 -2.63 -9.90 -4.28
CA THR A 18 -1.85 -10.88 -3.49
C THR A 18 -2.78 -11.83 -2.75
N ALA A 19 -2.50 -13.14 -2.78
CA ALA A 19 -3.35 -14.17 -2.14
C ALA A 19 -2.53 -15.28 -1.47
N LEU A 20 -3.00 -15.84 -0.36
CA LEU A 20 -2.38 -17.03 0.24
C LEU A 20 -2.93 -18.29 -0.43
N LEU A 21 -2.05 -19.14 -0.96
CA LEU A 21 -2.40 -20.34 -1.73
C LEU A 21 -2.46 -21.62 -0.88
N GLN A 22 -2.25 -21.54 0.45
CA GLN A 22 -2.23 -22.71 1.33
C GLN A 22 -3.30 -22.68 2.43
N ASP A 23 -3.82 -23.86 2.71
CA ASP A 23 -5.07 -24.18 3.40
C ASP A 23 -5.12 -23.77 4.89
N ALA A 24 -6.09 -22.93 5.23
CA ALA A 24 -6.88 -23.03 6.45
C ALA A 24 -8.15 -22.19 6.26
N ILE A 25 -9.19 -22.81 5.72
CA ILE A 25 -10.56 -22.30 5.82
C ILE A 25 -10.85 -22.16 7.33
N PRO A 26 -10.94 -20.95 7.91
CA PRO A 26 -11.23 -20.79 9.32
C PRO A 26 -12.60 -21.42 9.63
N SER A 27 -12.76 -22.01 10.80
CA SER A 27 -14.07 -22.45 11.35
C SER A 27 -15.14 -21.34 11.32
N GLU A 28 -14.72 -20.08 11.25
CA GLU A 28 -15.54 -18.88 11.09
C GLU A 28 -16.17 -18.72 9.69
N THR A 29 -15.74 -19.45 8.66
CA THR A 29 -16.36 -19.40 7.32
C THR A 29 -17.52 -20.38 7.15
N ALA A 30 -17.95 -21.06 8.22
CA ALA A 30 -19.06 -22.02 8.20
C ALA A 30 -20.40 -21.42 7.74
N HIS A 31 -20.57 -20.09 7.87
CA HIS A 31 -21.80 -19.38 7.53
C HIS A 31 -21.79 -18.71 6.14
N LEU A 32 -20.65 -18.71 5.43
CA LEU A 32 -20.53 -18.18 4.07
C LEU A 32 -21.07 -19.20 3.06
N LYS A 33 -21.73 -18.73 2.00
CA LYS A 33 -22.18 -19.63 0.93
C LYS A 33 -20.93 -20.18 0.21
N LYS A 34 -20.78 -21.51 0.26
CA LYS A 34 -19.71 -22.25 -0.42
C LYS A 34 -20.17 -22.74 -1.79
N GLY A 35 -19.20 -23.18 -2.62
CA GLY A 35 -19.46 -23.86 -3.88
C GLY A 35 -20.30 -25.13 -3.70
N LYS A 36 -20.82 -25.67 -4.80
CA LYS A 36 -21.58 -26.93 -4.82
C LYS A 36 -20.78 -28.01 -5.56
N GLY A 37 -20.78 -29.25 -5.06
CA GLY A 37 -20.07 -30.36 -5.70
C GLY A 37 -18.59 -30.39 -5.33
N ASP A 38 -17.71 -30.55 -6.32
CA ASP A 38 -16.25 -30.64 -6.13
C ASP A 38 -15.61 -29.36 -5.54
N ASP A 39 -16.33 -28.23 -5.56
CA ASP A 39 -15.90 -26.93 -4.98
C ASP A 39 -16.53 -26.65 -3.60
N ALA A 40 -16.98 -27.67 -2.86
CA ALA A 40 -17.69 -27.51 -1.59
C ALA A 40 -16.89 -26.79 -0.49
N ASP A 41 -15.56 -26.80 -0.59
CA ASP A 41 -14.65 -26.13 0.34
C ASP A 41 -14.36 -24.67 -0.07
N VAL A 42 -14.79 -24.24 -1.25
CA VAL A 42 -14.48 -22.91 -1.79
C VAL A 42 -15.55 -21.88 -1.41
N VAL A 43 -15.15 -20.79 -0.75
CA VAL A 43 -16.02 -19.65 -0.43
C VAL A 43 -16.36 -18.87 -1.71
N LEU A 44 -17.64 -18.54 -1.93
CA LEU A 44 -18.07 -17.78 -3.10
C LEU A 44 -17.76 -16.28 -2.93
N ILE A 45 -16.95 -15.72 -3.83
CA ILE A 45 -16.63 -14.28 -3.87
C ILE A 45 -16.95 -13.73 -5.26
N PRO A 46 -17.68 -12.61 -5.41
CA PRO A 46 -18.46 -11.93 -4.38
C PRO A 46 -19.60 -12.81 -3.83
N GLN A 47 -20.08 -12.49 -2.62
CA GLN A 47 -21.14 -13.27 -1.97
C GLN A 47 -22.48 -13.08 -2.70
N PRO A 48 -23.16 -14.15 -3.15
CA PRO A 48 -24.41 -14.01 -3.88
C PRO A 48 -25.54 -13.55 -2.96
N SER A 49 -26.29 -12.53 -3.41
CA SER A 49 -27.36 -11.93 -2.61
C SER A 49 -28.52 -12.91 -2.36
N SER A 50 -29.46 -12.53 -1.50
CA SER A 50 -30.68 -13.31 -1.21
C SER A 50 -31.73 -13.24 -2.34
N SER A 51 -31.56 -12.37 -3.32
CA SER A 51 -32.49 -12.18 -4.43
C SER A 51 -32.33 -13.24 -5.52
N PRO A 52 -33.41 -13.91 -5.97
CA PRO A 52 -33.39 -14.84 -7.10
C PRO A 52 -33.04 -14.19 -8.45
N ASN A 53 -33.06 -12.85 -8.54
CA ASN A 53 -32.73 -12.10 -9.75
C ASN A 53 -31.23 -11.81 -9.90
N ASP A 54 -30.42 -12.06 -8.86
CA ASP A 54 -28.96 -11.94 -8.93
C ASP A 54 -28.38 -12.98 -9.92
N PRO A 55 -27.61 -12.55 -10.94
CA PRO A 55 -27.02 -13.46 -11.92
C PRO A 55 -26.14 -14.58 -11.32
N LEU A 56 -25.53 -14.35 -10.14
CA LEU A 56 -24.71 -15.35 -9.46
C LEU A 56 -25.55 -16.53 -8.93
N ASN A 57 -26.84 -16.31 -8.67
CA ASN A 57 -27.77 -17.34 -8.21
C ASN A 57 -28.35 -18.19 -9.35
N TRP A 58 -28.08 -17.85 -10.63
CA TRP A 58 -28.62 -18.60 -11.77
C TRP A 58 -27.96 -19.98 -11.89
N PRO A 59 -28.62 -21.01 -12.44
CA PRO A 59 -27.99 -22.31 -12.63
C PRO A 59 -26.79 -22.21 -13.61
N LEU A 60 -25.74 -23.01 -13.39
CA LEU A 60 -24.49 -22.95 -14.16
C LEU A 60 -24.70 -23.14 -15.67
N TRP A 61 -25.57 -24.09 -16.07
CA TRP A 61 -25.91 -24.30 -17.47
C TRP A 61 -26.47 -23.04 -18.15
N GLN A 62 -27.22 -22.23 -17.41
CA GLN A 62 -27.81 -20.99 -17.92
C GLN A 62 -26.74 -19.91 -18.10
N ARG A 63 -25.77 -19.84 -17.17
CA ARG A 63 -24.63 -18.91 -17.25
C ARG A 63 -23.68 -19.30 -18.38
N ASP A 64 -23.36 -20.59 -18.48
CA ASP A 64 -22.49 -21.14 -19.53
C ASP A 64 -23.14 -21.02 -20.92
N LEU A 65 -24.47 -21.16 -21.04
CA LEU A 65 -25.19 -20.89 -22.28
C LEU A 65 -25.04 -19.43 -22.73
N ILE A 66 -25.14 -18.47 -21.79
CA ILE A 66 -24.92 -17.05 -22.07
C ILE A 66 -23.45 -16.82 -22.49
N LEU A 67 -22.49 -17.42 -21.79
CA LEU A 67 -21.07 -17.32 -22.16
C LEU A 67 -20.82 -17.83 -23.59
N VAL A 68 -21.31 -19.02 -23.94
CA VAL A 68 -21.16 -19.59 -25.29
C VAL A 68 -21.80 -18.69 -26.35
N LEU A 69 -22.98 -18.13 -26.06
CA LEU A 69 -23.65 -17.17 -26.93
C LEU A 69 -22.78 -15.93 -27.18
N PHE A 70 -22.21 -15.33 -26.13
CA PHE A 70 -21.33 -14.17 -26.27
C PHE A 70 -19.98 -14.51 -26.92
N CYS A 71 -19.44 -15.72 -26.72
CA CYS A 71 -18.27 -16.20 -27.47
C CYS A 71 -18.54 -16.28 -28.98
N TYR A 72 -19.71 -16.80 -29.37
CA TYR A 72 -20.17 -16.80 -30.77
C TYR A 72 -20.32 -15.37 -31.31
N LEU A 73 -21.03 -14.51 -30.58
CA LEU A 73 -21.28 -13.13 -31.00
C LEU A 73 -19.99 -12.32 -31.13
N THR A 74 -19.05 -12.43 -30.19
CA THR A 74 -17.76 -11.73 -30.30
C THR A 74 -16.99 -12.19 -31.55
N ASN A 75 -17.00 -13.49 -31.88
CA ASN A 75 -16.36 -13.99 -33.10
C ASN A 75 -16.99 -13.42 -34.37
N ILE A 76 -18.32 -13.33 -34.44
CA ILE A 76 -19.03 -12.80 -35.60
C ILE A 76 -18.94 -11.27 -35.68
N CYS A 77 -19.18 -10.57 -34.57
CA CYS A 77 -19.26 -9.11 -34.52
C CYS A 77 -17.88 -8.43 -34.57
N VAL A 78 -16.84 -9.05 -34.03
CA VAL A 78 -15.48 -8.49 -33.99
C VAL A 78 -14.55 -9.25 -34.94
N GLY A 79 -14.51 -10.58 -34.82
CA GLY A 79 -13.58 -11.44 -35.57
C GLY A 79 -13.88 -11.58 -37.07
N ALA A 80 -15.15 -11.51 -37.47
CA ALA A 80 -15.50 -11.59 -38.89
C ALA A 80 -15.45 -10.21 -39.58
N VAL A 81 -15.90 -9.14 -38.91
CA VAL A 81 -16.11 -7.83 -39.57
C VAL A 81 -14.79 -7.19 -40.05
N GLY A 82 -13.71 -7.27 -39.27
CA GLY A 82 -12.42 -6.66 -39.63
C GLY A 82 -11.56 -7.54 -40.54
N PRO A 83 -11.13 -8.72 -40.05
CA PRO A 83 -10.25 -9.64 -40.77
C PRO A 83 -10.72 -10.07 -42.18
N LEU A 84 -12.03 -10.13 -42.43
CA LEU A 84 -12.64 -10.44 -43.73
C LEU A 84 -12.15 -9.52 -44.86
N ILE A 85 -11.93 -8.24 -44.57
CA ILE A 85 -11.47 -7.26 -45.58
C ILE A 85 -10.04 -7.56 -46.05
N GLY A 86 -9.19 -8.11 -45.18
CA GLY A 86 -7.81 -8.44 -45.54
C GLY A 86 -7.73 -9.55 -46.60
N VAL A 87 -8.60 -10.56 -46.48
CA VAL A 87 -8.68 -11.67 -47.45
C VAL A 87 -9.31 -11.20 -48.76
N LEU A 88 -10.38 -10.41 -48.70
CA LEU A 88 -11.09 -9.89 -49.88
C LEU A 88 -10.36 -8.73 -50.59
N ALA A 89 -9.14 -8.40 -50.18
CA ALA A 89 -8.44 -7.22 -50.69
C ALA A 89 -8.25 -7.25 -52.21
N LEU A 90 -7.90 -8.41 -52.80
CA LEU A 90 -7.76 -8.56 -54.25
C LEU A 90 -9.10 -8.34 -54.98
N ASP A 91 -10.18 -8.93 -54.46
CA ASP A 91 -11.52 -8.79 -55.03
C ASP A 91 -12.00 -7.33 -54.99
N MET A 92 -11.72 -6.61 -53.89
CA MET A 92 -12.11 -5.21 -53.73
C MET A 92 -11.28 -4.26 -54.61
N ILE A 93 -9.98 -4.53 -54.76
CA ILE A 93 -9.11 -3.78 -55.69
C ILE A 93 -9.65 -3.91 -57.11
N GLN A 94 -10.03 -5.12 -57.52
CA GLN A 94 -10.61 -5.36 -58.84
C GLN A 94 -12.01 -4.75 -58.99
N ALA A 95 -12.87 -4.87 -57.98
CA ALA A 95 -14.26 -4.39 -58.04
C ALA A 95 -14.40 -2.87 -58.01
N PHE A 96 -13.59 -2.17 -57.20
CA PHE A 96 -13.67 -0.72 -57.03
C PHE A 96 -12.53 0.07 -57.69
N GLN A 97 -11.55 -0.61 -58.29
CA GLN A 97 -10.37 0.02 -58.93
C GLN A 97 -9.60 0.90 -57.94
N ILE A 98 -9.36 0.38 -56.74
CA ILE A 98 -8.68 1.04 -55.62
C ILE A 98 -7.31 0.42 -55.34
N ASN A 99 -6.46 1.08 -54.54
CA ASN A 99 -5.16 0.53 -54.14
C ASN A 99 -5.23 -0.25 -52.80
N TYR A 100 -4.20 -1.04 -52.48
CA TYR A 100 -4.08 -1.79 -51.21
C TYR A 100 -4.23 -0.90 -49.97
N GLN A 101 -3.75 0.34 -50.09
CA GLN A 101 -3.79 1.34 -49.04
C GLN A 101 -5.24 1.78 -48.71
N GLN A 102 -6.06 2.03 -49.73
CA GLN A 102 -7.47 2.33 -49.60
C GLN A 102 -8.27 1.16 -49.01
N VAL A 103 -7.95 -0.09 -49.38
CA VAL A 103 -8.56 -1.27 -48.75
C VAL A 103 -8.26 -1.32 -47.25
N THR A 104 -7.02 -1.02 -46.86
CA THR A 104 -6.62 -0.99 -45.44
C THR A 104 -7.33 0.14 -44.68
N LEU A 105 -7.51 1.30 -45.32
CA LEU A 105 -8.23 2.44 -44.75
C LEU A 105 -9.72 2.15 -44.48
N LEU A 106 -10.38 1.26 -45.25
CA LEU A 106 -11.75 0.82 -44.96
C LEU A 106 -11.88 0.24 -43.55
N SER A 107 -10.85 -0.46 -43.08
CA SER A 107 -10.79 -0.99 -41.71
C SER A 107 -10.22 0.01 -40.72
N GLY A 108 -9.32 0.89 -41.17
CA GLY A 108 -8.83 2.02 -40.36
C GLY A 108 -9.97 2.91 -39.88
N TYR A 109 -10.86 3.37 -40.78
CA TYR A 109 -11.99 4.23 -40.42
C TYR A 109 -13.01 3.55 -39.52
N GLN A 110 -13.28 2.25 -39.75
CA GLN A 110 -14.13 1.46 -38.85
C GLN A 110 -13.53 1.49 -37.43
N LEU A 111 -12.27 1.08 -37.29
CA LEU A 111 -11.62 0.93 -35.98
C LEU A 111 -11.40 2.28 -35.28
N ALA A 112 -11.16 3.36 -36.00
CA ALA A 112 -11.14 4.71 -35.41
C ALA A 112 -12.45 5.04 -34.69
N LEU A 113 -13.58 4.71 -35.32
CA LEU A 113 -14.89 4.93 -34.72
C LEU A 113 -15.16 3.96 -33.56
N VAL A 114 -14.70 2.71 -33.66
CA VAL A 114 -14.72 1.75 -32.55
C VAL A 114 -14.02 2.33 -31.32
N GLY A 115 -12.79 2.84 -31.50
CA GLY A 115 -11.99 3.42 -30.42
C GLY A 115 -12.58 4.71 -29.84
N ALA A 116 -13.19 5.56 -30.67
CA ALA A 116 -13.81 6.81 -30.22
C ALA A 116 -15.08 6.57 -29.39
N ILE A 117 -15.91 5.60 -29.78
CA ILE A 117 -17.21 5.37 -29.17
C ILE A 117 -17.14 4.43 -27.94
N ALA A 118 -16.13 3.55 -27.87
CA ALA A 118 -16.02 2.54 -26.81
C ALA A 118 -16.14 3.09 -25.37
N PRO A 119 -15.47 4.18 -24.96
CA PRO A 119 -15.60 4.72 -23.60
C PRO A 119 -17.02 5.22 -23.29
N PHE A 120 -17.71 5.80 -24.28
CA PHE A 120 -19.08 6.30 -24.11
C PHE A 120 -20.06 5.16 -23.89
N ILE A 121 -19.96 4.09 -24.69
CA ILE A 121 -20.87 2.95 -24.57
C ILE A 121 -20.58 2.15 -23.30
N ALA A 122 -19.32 2.00 -22.91
CA ALA A 122 -18.97 1.39 -21.64
C ALA A 122 -19.65 2.14 -20.47
N ALA A 123 -19.55 3.47 -20.43
CA ALA A 123 -20.21 4.30 -19.41
C ALA A 123 -21.75 4.18 -19.44
N LEU A 124 -22.35 4.17 -20.63
CA LEU A 124 -23.79 4.01 -20.80
C LEU A 124 -24.28 2.62 -20.38
N SER A 125 -23.49 1.57 -20.62
CA SER A 125 -23.80 0.20 -20.21
C SER A 125 -23.73 0.01 -18.69
N HIS A 126 -22.82 0.73 -18.02
CA HIS A 126 -22.75 0.76 -16.56
C HIS A 126 -23.96 1.47 -15.94
N LYS A 127 -24.44 2.56 -16.55
CA LYS A 127 -25.53 3.36 -16.00
C LYS A 127 -26.93 2.77 -16.27
N TYR A 128 -27.17 2.30 -17.49
CA TYR A 128 -28.50 1.91 -17.96
C TYR A 128 -28.69 0.40 -18.17
N GLY A 129 -27.69 -0.41 -17.82
CA GLY A 129 -27.70 -1.86 -18.06
C GLY A 129 -27.08 -2.22 -19.40
N LYS A 130 -26.65 -3.48 -19.56
CA LYS A 130 -25.86 -3.96 -20.69
C LYS A 130 -26.71 -4.39 -21.88
N ARG A 131 -27.92 -4.91 -21.62
CA ARG A 131 -28.82 -5.46 -22.66
C ARG A 131 -29.22 -4.44 -23.75
N PRO A 132 -29.68 -3.21 -23.43
CA PRO A 132 -30.09 -2.25 -24.47
C PRO A 132 -28.98 -2.01 -25.49
N TRP A 133 -27.75 -1.91 -25.01
CA TRP A 133 -26.58 -1.62 -25.83
C TRP A 133 -26.17 -2.81 -26.70
N PHE A 134 -26.27 -4.05 -26.22
CA PHE A 134 -26.07 -5.23 -27.08
C PHE A 134 -27.10 -5.35 -28.20
N LEU A 135 -28.37 -5.01 -27.94
CA LEU A 135 -29.42 -5.00 -28.97
C LEU A 135 -29.18 -3.91 -30.01
N VAL A 136 -28.85 -2.69 -29.55
CA VAL A 136 -28.46 -1.58 -30.45
C VAL A 136 -27.26 -1.99 -31.28
N SER A 137 -26.22 -2.57 -30.67
CA SER A 137 -25.02 -3.04 -31.36
C SER A 137 -25.34 -3.94 -32.55
N ILE A 138 -26.17 -4.97 -32.33
CA ILE A 138 -26.52 -5.93 -33.37
C ILE A 138 -27.28 -5.27 -34.50
N VAL A 139 -28.20 -4.35 -34.21
CA VAL A 139 -28.96 -3.63 -35.25
C VAL A 139 -28.02 -2.81 -36.13
N PHE A 140 -27.08 -2.08 -35.52
CA PHE A 140 -26.07 -1.31 -36.26
C PHE A 140 -25.15 -2.23 -37.08
N LEU A 141 -24.65 -3.32 -36.50
CA LEU A 141 -23.81 -4.29 -37.21
C LEU A 141 -24.55 -4.96 -38.38
N PHE A 142 -25.81 -5.35 -38.18
CA PHE A 142 -26.64 -5.98 -39.20
C PHE A 142 -26.92 -5.01 -40.34
N ALA A 143 -27.35 -3.77 -40.03
CA ALA A 143 -27.59 -2.73 -41.02
C ALA A 143 -26.32 -2.35 -41.79
N GLY A 144 -25.19 -2.18 -41.08
CA GLY A 144 -23.90 -1.86 -41.69
C GLY A 144 -23.39 -2.99 -42.60
N THR A 145 -23.62 -4.25 -42.21
CA THR A 145 -23.21 -5.43 -43.00
C THR A 145 -24.07 -5.57 -44.26
N ILE A 146 -25.38 -5.34 -44.18
CA ILE A 146 -26.26 -5.31 -45.36
C ILE A 146 -25.86 -4.16 -46.29
N TRP A 147 -25.53 -2.99 -45.75
CA TRP A 147 -25.04 -1.88 -46.55
C TRP A 147 -23.74 -2.25 -47.27
N CYS A 148 -22.76 -2.83 -46.57
CA CYS A 148 -21.52 -3.31 -47.18
C CYS A 148 -21.78 -4.35 -48.29
N ALA A 149 -22.75 -5.26 -48.11
CA ALA A 149 -23.11 -6.24 -49.13
C ALA A 149 -23.70 -5.59 -50.40
N ALA A 150 -24.48 -4.51 -50.23
CA ALA A 150 -25.13 -3.76 -51.30
C ALA A 150 -24.26 -2.61 -51.87
N ALA A 151 -23.08 -2.36 -51.32
CA ALA A 151 -22.25 -1.22 -51.70
C ALA A 151 -21.74 -1.35 -53.15
N THR A 152 -21.91 -0.27 -53.92
CA THR A 152 -21.49 -0.16 -55.33
C THR A 152 -20.28 0.77 -55.52
N SER A 153 -19.90 1.55 -54.50
CA SER A 153 -18.76 2.46 -54.53
C SER A 153 -17.93 2.38 -53.26
N TYR A 154 -16.67 2.81 -53.34
CA TYR A 154 -15.75 2.87 -52.20
C TYR A 154 -16.29 3.75 -51.06
N ASN A 155 -16.85 4.92 -51.36
CA ASN A 155 -17.43 5.80 -50.34
C ASN A 155 -18.70 5.21 -49.71
N SER A 156 -19.52 4.48 -50.51
CA SER A 156 -20.64 3.73 -49.95
C SER A 156 -20.17 2.60 -49.04
N MET A 157 -19.03 1.98 -49.34
CA MET A 157 -18.42 0.98 -48.48
C MET A 157 -17.95 1.62 -47.17
N ILE A 158 -17.28 2.79 -47.20
CA ILE A 158 -16.91 3.53 -45.99
C ILE A 158 -18.14 3.80 -45.11
N GLY A 159 -19.27 4.25 -45.69
CA GLY A 159 -20.51 4.48 -44.95
C GLY A 159 -20.98 3.25 -44.18
N GLY A 160 -21.03 2.08 -44.84
CA GLY A 160 -21.36 0.80 -44.19
C GLY A 160 -20.35 0.42 -43.09
N ARG A 161 -19.05 0.65 -43.32
CA ARG A 161 -17.97 0.35 -42.36
C ARG A 161 -18.05 1.23 -41.11
N LEU A 162 -18.41 2.51 -41.24
CA LEU A 162 -18.63 3.40 -40.09
C LEU A 162 -19.80 2.89 -39.25
N ILE A 163 -20.92 2.50 -39.87
CA ILE A 163 -22.07 1.93 -39.14
C ILE A 163 -21.68 0.63 -38.42
N GLN A 164 -20.89 -0.25 -39.07
CA GLN A 164 -20.33 -1.44 -38.41
C GLN A 164 -19.44 -1.08 -37.22
N GLY A 165 -18.67 0.00 -37.29
CA GLY A 165 -17.80 0.48 -36.21
C GLY A 165 -18.57 0.81 -34.92
N VAL A 166 -19.72 1.49 -35.03
CA VAL A 166 -20.58 1.80 -33.87
C VAL A 166 -21.01 0.53 -33.13
N GLY A 167 -21.44 -0.49 -33.88
CA GLY A 167 -21.88 -1.75 -33.27
C GLY A 167 -20.71 -2.60 -32.75
N THR A 168 -19.59 -2.66 -33.46
CA THR A 168 -18.40 -3.45 -33.04
C THR A 168 -17.91 -3.02 -31.65
N ALA A 169 -17.96 -1.73 -31.33
CA ALA A 169 -17.48 -1.17 -30.07
C ALA A 169 -18.10 -1.81 -28.83
N ILE A 170 -19.37 -2.22 -28.90
CA ILE A 170 -20.11 -2.75 -27.76
C ILE A 170 -19.66 -4.17 -27.41
N PHE A 171 -19.54 -5.03 -28.42
CA PHE A 171 -19.12 -6.43 -28.23
C PHE A 171 -17.66 -6.56 -27.80
N GLU A 172 -16.82 -5.62 -28.21
CA GLU A 172 -15.41 -5.65 -27.86
C GLU A 172 -15.15 -5.07 -26.45
N SER A 173 -15.91 -4.05 -26.01
CA SER A 173 -15.71 -3.40 -24.70
C SER A 173 -16.55 -3.99 -23.55
N VAL A 174 -17.84 -4.28 -23.77
CA VAL A 174 -18.79 -4.61 -22.69
C VAL A 174 -18.77 -6.10 -22.34
N THR A 175 -18.37 -6.99 -23.26
CA THR A 175 -18.44 -8.44 -23.04
C THR A 175 -17.55 -8.94 -21.88
N PHE A 176 -16.41 -8.29 -21.63
CA PHE A 176 -15.56 -8.60 -20.47
C PHE A 176 -16.26 -8.33 -19.14
N THR A 177 -17.06 -7.25 -19.06
CA THR A 177 -17.82 -6.88 -17.86
C THR A 177 -18.95 -7.87 -17.57
N LEU A 178 -19.55 -8.43 -18.62
CA LEU A 178 -20.62 -9.42 -18.52
C LEU A 178 -20.15 -10.73 -17.85
N ILE A 179 -18.92 -11.18 -18.12
CA ILE A 179 -18.35 -12.37 -17.47
C ILE A 179 -18.16 -12.13 -15.97
N GLY A 180 -17.78 -10.91 -15.58
CA GLY A 180 -17.65 -10.51 -14.18
C GLY A 180 -18.97 -10.53 -13.40
N ASP A 181 -20.10 -10.28 -14.07
CA ASP A 181 -21.42 -10.32 -13.42
C ASP A 181 -21.93 -11.75 -13.16
N LEU A 182 -21.53 -12.71 -14.01
CA LEU A 182 -22.09 -14.07 -14.08
C LEU A 182 -21.37 -15.10 -13.20
N TYR A 183 -20.07 -14.91 -12.92
CA TYR A 183 -19.24 -15.90 -12.27
C TYR A 183 -18.49 -15.35 -11.05
N CYS A 184 -18.46 -16.14 -9.99
CA CYS A 184 -17.60 -15.90 -8.82
C CYS A 184 -16.12 -16.10 -9.17
N VAL A 185 -15.21 -15.50 -8.40
CA VAL A 185 -13.76 -15.43 -8.64
C VAL A 185 -13.11 -16.79 -8.97
N HIS A 186 -13.38 -17.84 -8.18
CA HIS A 186 -12.83 -19.18 -8.40
C HIS A 186 -13.22 -19.80 -9.76
N GLN A 187 -14.43 -19.51 -10.26
CA GLN A 187 -14.90 -19.96 -11.58
C GLN A 187 -14.52 -18.98 -12.70
N ARG A 188 -14.39 -17.69 -12.37
CA ARG A 188 -14.17 -16.58 -13.30
C ARG A 188 -12.90 -16.76 -14.12
N GLY A 189 -11.78 -17.18 -13.50
CA GLY A 189 -10.51 -17.37 -14.21
C GLY A 189 -10.62 -18.38 -15.37
N SER A 190 -11.21 -19.55 -15.10
CA SER A 190 -11.40 -20.59 -16.12
C SER A 190 -12.33 -20.14 -17.26
N ARG A 191 -13.42 -19.43 -16.94
CA ARG A 191 -14.40 -18.96 -17.93
C ARG A 191 -13.89 -17.78 -18.74
N MET A 192 -13.08 -16.90 -18.12
CA MET A 192 -12.36 -15.85 -18.82
C MET A 192 -11.35 -16.45 -19.81
N ALA A 193 -10.65 -17.53 -19.45
CA ALA A 193 -9.77 -18.23 -20.37
C ALA A 193 -10.53 -18.81 -21.57
N VAL A 194 -11.70 -19.42 -21.39
CA VAL A 194 -12.55 -19.89 -22.51
C VAL A 194 -12.95 -18.74 -23.44
N TYR A 195 -13.33 -17.59 -22.87
CA TYR A 195 -13.63 -16.40 -23.67
C TYR A 195 -12.42 -15.90 -24.44
N VAL A 196 -11.23 -15.84 -23.83
CA VAL A 196 -9.97 -15.46 -24.49
C VAL A 196 -9.60 -16.44 -25.60
N VAL A 197 -9.78 -17.75 -25.40
CA VAL A 197 -9.64 -18.77 -26.47
C VAL A 197 -10.58 -18.42 -27.63
N ALA A 198 -11.86 -18.16 -27.34
CA ALA A 198 -12.82 -17.82 -28.37
C ALA A 198 -12.46 -16.50 -29.08
N GLN A 199 -12.00 -15.48 -28.35
CA GLN A 199 -11.69 -14.16 -28.90
C GLN A 199 -10.38 -14.14 -29.71
N VAL A 200 -9.39 -14.97 -29.35
CA VAL A 200 -8.05 -14.91 -29.95
C VAL A 200 -7.81 -16.09 -30.88
N ALA A 201 -8.12 -17.33 -30.48
CA ALA A 201 -7.85 -18.50 -31.31
C ALA A 201 -8.82 -18.64 -32.50
N LEU A 202 -10.09 -18.30 -32.31
CA LEU A 202 -11.13 -18.49 -33.33
C LEU A 202 -11.40 -17.25 -34.19
N VAL A 203 -10.75 -16.12 -33.89
CA VAL A 203 -11.00 -14.83 -34.57
C VAL A 203 -10.70 -14.85 -36.07
N LEU A 204 -9.82 -15.74 -36.51
CA LEU A 204 -9.41 -15.89 -37.91
C LEU A 204 -10.17 -17.01 -38.64
N LEU A 205 -11.03 -17.77 -37.93
CA LEU A 205 -11.89 -18.76 -38.55
C LEU A 205 -12.83 -18.14 -39.60
N PRO A 206 -13.46 -16.97 -39.37
CA PRO A 206 -14.25 -16.31 -40.41
C PRO A 206 -13.42 -15.93 -41.65
N SER A 207 -12.16 -15.51 -41.49
CA SER A 207 -11.27 -15.20 -42.62
C SER A 207 -10.96 -16.43 -43.46
N LEU A 208 -10.73 -17.57 -42.82
CA LEU A 208 -10.51 -18.86 -43.49
C LEU A 208 -11.72 -19.24 -44.36
N LEU A 209 -12.94 -19.11 -43.82
CA LEU A 209 -14.17 -19.41 -44.55
C LEU A 209 -14.45 -18.39 -45.66
N THR A 210 -14.12 -17.12 -45.43
CA THR A 210 -14.34 -16.03 -46.39
C THR A 210 -13.62 -16.30 -47.72
N GLY A 211 -12.38 -16.80 -47.70
CA GLY A 211 -11.63 -17.09 -48.91
C GLY A 211 -12.34 -18.10 -49.83
N VAL A 212 -12.85 -19.19 -49.24
CA VAL A 212 -13.59 -20.24 -49.97
C VAL A 212 -14.91 -19.71 -50.51
N VAL A 213 -15.64 -18.94 -49.71
CA VAL A 213 -16.93 -18.37 -50.08
C VAL A 213 -16.79 -17.36 -51.21
N SER A 214 -15.75 -16.52 -51.17
CA SER A 214 -15.51 -15.51 -52.21
C SER A 214 -15.33 -16.15 -53.57
N VAL A 215 -14.56 -17.24 -53.65
CA VAL A 215 -14.29 -17.93 -54.92
C VAL A 215 -15.52 -18.64 -55.48
N HIS A 216 -16.37 -19.26 -54.64
CA HIS A 216 -17.52 -20.04 -55.12
C HIS A 216 -18.81 -19.23 -55.30
N LEU A 217 -19.07 -18.27 -54.43
CA LEU A 217 -20.32 -17.50 -54.41
C LEU A 217 -20.10 -16.01 -54.74
N GLY A 218 -18.87 -15.53 -54.73
CA GLY A 218 -18.50 -14.13 -54.94
C GLY A 218 -18.32 -13.37 -53.63
N TRP A 219 -17.43 -12.38 -53.63
CA TRP A 219 -17.03 -11.61 -52.43
C TRP A 219 -18.19 -10.92 -51.69
N ARG A 220 -19.28 -10.55 -52.40
CA ARG A 220 -20.48 -9.95 -51.78
C ARG A 220 -21.23 -10.94 -50.90
N TRP A 221 -21.22 -12.23 -51.24
CA TRP A 221 -21.86 -13.27 -50.45
C TRP A 221 -21.18 -13.51 -49.11
N CYS A 222 -19.91 -13.12 -48.95
CA CYS A 222 -19.26 -13.08 -47.64
C CYS A 222 -19.99 -12.15 -46.66
N PHE A 223 -20.46 -10.98 -47.12
CA PHE A 223 -21.25 -10.05 -46.31
C PHE A 223 -22.69 -10.53 -46.10
N TRP A 224 -23.32 -11.15 -47.10
CA TRP A 224 -24.66 -11.73 -46.94
C TRP A 224 -24.68 -12.89 -45.93
N MET A 225 -23.67 -13.76 -45.97
CA MET A 225 -23.52 -14.81 -44.96
C MET A 225 -23.24 -14.23 -43.57
N LEU A 226 -22.40 -13.21 -43.47
CA LEU A 226 -22.18 -12.51 -42.20
C LEU A 226 -23.49 -11.92 -41.66
N ALA A 227 -24.33 -11.34 -42.52
CA ALA A 227 -25.64 -10.83 -42.13
C ALA A 227 -26.58 -11.93 -41.62
N ILE A 228 -26.58 -13.13 -42.23
CA ILE A 228 -27.37 -14.27 -41.76
C ILE A 228 -26.94 -14.69 -40.35
N PHE A 229 -25.62 -14.84 -40.11
CA PHE A 229 -25.09 -15.19 -38.79
C PHE A 229 -25.36 -14.11 -37.74
N LEU A 230 -25.28 -12.82 -38.11
CA LEU A 230 -25.65 -11.69 -37.25
C LEU A 230 -27.15 -11.68 -36.93
N GLY A 231 -28.01 -11.99 -37.91
CA GLY A 231 -29.46 -12.08 -37.73
C GLY A 231 -29.85 -13.19 -36.76
N LEU A 232 -29.26 -14.38 -36.92
CA LEU A 232 -29.40 -15.48 -35.95
C LEU A 232 -28.92 -15.06 -34.56
N GLY A 233 -27.75 -14.42 -34.48
CA GLY A 233 -27.22 -13.86 -33.23
C GLY A 233 -28.16 -12.84 -32.59
N GLY A 234 -28.81 -11.99 -33.37
CA GLY A 234 -29.80 -11.01 -32.90
C GLY A 234 -31.03 -11.65 -32.27
N VAL A 235 -31.57 -12.70 -32.88
CA VAL A 235 -32.67 -13.48 -32.31
C VAL A 235 -32.23 -14.13 -30.99
N LEU A 236 -31.03 -14.73 -30.97
CA LEU A 236 -30.50 -15.39 -29.77
C LEU A 236 -30.25 -14.40 -28.63
N VAL A 237 -29.70 -13.20 -28.88
CA VAL A 237 -29.57 -12.14 -27.86
C VAL A 237 -30.92 -11.62 -27.41
N GLY A 238 -31.88 -11.46 -28.32
CA GLY A 238 -33.24 -11.03 -27.97
C GLY A 238 -33.91 -11.97 -26.96
N VAL A 239 -33.76 -13.29 -27.16
CA VAL A 239 -34.41 -14.33 -26.36
C VAL A 239 -33.59 -14.71 -25.10
N PHE A 240 -32.28 -14.91 -25.24
CA PHE A 240 -31.40 -15.45 -24.20
C PHE A 240 -30.41 -14.43 -23.60
N GLY A 241 -30.24 -13.26 -24.23
CA GLY A 241 -29.40 -12.16 -23.74
C GLY A 241 -30.09 -11.34 -22.65
N TRP A 242 -30.36 -11.97 -21.51
CA TRP A 242 -30.95 -11.31 -20.35
C TRP A 242 -30.00 -10.29 -19.71
N GLU A 243 -30.55 -9.30 -19.03
CA GLU A 243 -29.76 -8.30 -18.32
C GLU A 243 -28.94 -8.94 -17.19
N THR A 244 -27.64 -8.64 -17.15
CA THR A 244 -26.69 -9.17 -16.16
C THR A 244 -26.28 -8.11 -15.14
N ALA A 245 -26.54 -6.82 -15.39
CA ALA A 245 -26.28 -5.78 -14.40
C ALA A 245 -27.19 -5.97 -13.18
N TYR A 246 -26.59 -5.99 -11.99
CA TYR A 246 -27.30 -6.08 -10.72
C TYR A 246 -26.61 -5.20 -9.68
N ASN A 247 -27.35 -4.30 -9.05
CA ASN A 247 -26.81 -3.40 -8.04
C ASN A 247 -26.65 -4.16 -6.71
N ARG A 248 -25.45 -4.66 -6.44
CA ARG A 248 -25.11 -5.34 -5.19
C ARG A 248 -24.71 -4.27 -4.17
N ASN A 249 -25.19 -4.36 -2.94
CA ASN A 249 -24.72 -3.48 -1.87
C ASN A 249 -23.19 -3.64 -1.76
N GLN A 250 -22.44 -2.54 -1.60
CA GLN A 250 -20.98 -2.52 -1.48
C GLN A 250 -20.45 -3.46 -0.37
N LEU A 251 -21.29 -3.77 0.63
CA LEU A 251 -21.09 -4.81 1.65
C LEU A 251 -20.85 -6.24 1.09
N TYR A 252 -21.17 -6.53 -0.17
CA TYR A 252 -21.01 -7.86 -0.77
C TYR A 252 -19.83 -7.96 -1.76
N ASP A 253 -19.17 -6.84 -2.08
CA ASP A 253 -17.85 -6.81 -2.76
C ASP A 253 -16.76 -7.06 -1.71
N VAL A 254 -16.84 -8.22 -1.07
CA VAL A 254 -15.94 -8.63 0.00
C VAL A 254 -14.54 -8.85 -0.59
N ASP A 255 -13.62 -7.94 -0.28
CA ASP A 255 -12.18 -8.18 -0.39
C ASP A 255 -11.83 -9.32 0.57
N VAL A 256 -11.33 -10.43 0.02
CA VAL A 256 -10.97 -11.65 0.79
C VAL A 256 -9.82 -11.39 1.76
N ALA A 257 -9.15 -10.24 1.68
CA ALA A 257 -8.05 -9.89 2.56
C ALA A 257 -8.44 -8.99 3.75
N SER A 258 -9.62 -8.35 3.75
CA SER A 258 -10.06 -7.53 4.90
C SER A 258 -10.95 -8.38 5.83
N HIS A 259 -10.41 -8.84 6.96
CA HIS A 259 -11.23 -9.44 8.03
C HIS A 259 -12.26 -8.43 8.62
N ASP A 260 -12.04 -7.12 8.42
CA ASP A 260 -12.88 -6.06 8.99
C ASP A 260 -14.30 -5.97 8.40
N ASN A 261 -14.47 -6.32 7.12
CA ASN A 261 -15.77 -6.18 6.46
C ASN A 261 -16.77 -7.31 6.81
N LEU A 262 -16.30 -8.41 7.42
CA LEU A 262 -17.16 -9.53 7.83
C LEU A 262 -18.00 -9.20 9.07
N HIS A 263 -17.43 -8.47 10.04
CA HIS A 263 -18.12 -8.08 11.29
C HIS A 263 -19.30 -7.14 11.03
N VAL A 264 -19.14 -6.21 10.07
CA VAL A 264 -20.17 -5.23 9.67
C VAL A 264 -21.38 -5.93 9.04
N ILE A 265 -21.15 -7.00 8.27
CA ILE A 265 -22.24 -7.82 7.67
C ILE A 265 -22.99 -8.61 8.75
N GLU A 266 -22.31 -9.03 9.81
CA GLU A 266 -22.87 -9.77 10.95
C GLU A 266 -23.82 -8.90 11.79
N GLU A 267 -23.41 -7.66 12.11
CA GLU A 267 -24.26 -6.72 12.83
C GLU A 267 -25.52 -6.36 12.03
N LEU A 268 -25.39 -6.10 10.73
CA LEU A 268 -26.51 -5.76 9.84
C LEU A 268 -27.53 -6.89 9.65
N ARG A 269 -27.10 -8.17 9.71
CA ARG A 269 -28.01 -9.33 9.60
C ARG A 269 -28.70 -9.70 10.90
N SER A 270 -28.10 -9.35 12.05
CA SER A 270 -28.66 -9.65 13.37
C SER A 270 -29.88 -8.79 13.75
N GLY A 271 -30.21 -7.77 12.94
CA GLY A 271 -31.32 -6.85 13.21
C GLY A 271 -31.06 -5.91 14.40
N LYS A 272 -29.83 -5.89 14.93
CA LYS A 272 -29.42 -4.96 15.97
C LYS A 272 -28.89 -3.69 15.31
N THR A 273 -29.49 -2.56 15.66
CA THR A 273 -28.92 -1.24 15.40
C THR A 273 -27.51 -1.19 15.96
N ALA A 274 -26.52 -0.99 15.10
CA ALA A 274 -25.16 -0.68 15.50
C ALA A 274 -25.18 0.59 16.37
N THR A 275 -24.88 0.43 17.65
CA THR A 275 -24.74 1.53 18.60
C THR A 275 -23.30 2.02 18.56
N GLU A 276 -23.16 3.27 18.12
CA GLU A 276 -22.11 4.25 18.41
C GLU A 276 -20.66 3.88 18.06
N GLY A 277 -20.13 4.52 16.99
CA GLY A 277 -18.67 4.64 16.82
C GLY A 277 -18.09 4.59 15.41
N LEU A 278 -18.82 4.92 14.34
CA LEU A 278 -18.24 5.18 13.01
C LEU A 278 -19.12 6.18 12.26
N ASP A 279 -18.53 7.15 11.56
CA ASP A 279 -19.16 8.28 10.85
C ASP A 279 -20.58 7.98 10.32
N SER A 280 -21.58 8.34 11.11
CA SER A 280 -22.99 8.06 10.86
C SER A 280 -23.56 8.84 9.68
N LEU A 281 -22.87 9.86 9.17
CA LEU A 281 -23.31 10.67 8.02
C LEU A 281 -23.27 9.93 6.67
N HIS A 282 -22.45 8.88 6.53
CA HIS A 282 -22.43 8.04 5.32
C HIS A 282 -23.24 6.74 5.47
N LEU A 283 -23.39 6.24 6.70
CA LEU A 283 -24.18 5.03 6.98
C LEU A 283 -25.70 5.31 7.02
N GLU A 284 -26.11 6.45 7.58
CA GLU A 284 -27.53 6.79 7.76
C GLU A 284 -28.24 7.12 6.43
N ARG A 285 -27.49 7.60 5.43
CA ARG A 285 -27.98 7.76 4.05
C ARG A 285 -28.20 6.42 3.31
N THR A 286 -27.64 5.34 3.85
CA THR A 286 -27.63 4.00 3.25
C THR A 286 -28.79 3.12 3.78
N ILE A 287 -29.43 3.49 4.89
CA ILE A 287 -30.53 2.71 5.52
C ILE A 287 -31.91 2.99 4.90
N THR A 288 -32.09 4.10 4.17
CA THR A 288 -33.42 4.49 3.63
C THR A 288 -33.89 3.84 2.32
N SER A 289 -33.31 2.71 1.87
CA SER A 289 -33.80 2.02 0.65
C SER A 289 -33.78 0.50 0.68
N GLY A 290 -33.69 -0.11 1.87
CA GLY A 290 -33.80 -1.55 2.08
C GLY A 290 -35.10 -1.98 2.73
N THR A 291 -36.26 -1.64 2.15
CA THR A 291 -37.51 -2.28 2.60
C THR A 291 -37.53 -3.74 2.17
N GLY A 292 -37.60 -4.63 3.16
CA GLY A 292 -37.73 -6.06 2.97
C GLY A 292 -38.95 -6.41 2.11
N SER A 293 -38.69 -7.17 1.06
CA SER A 293 -39.70 -7.92 0.32
C SER A 293 -39.03 -9.18 -0.19
N SER A 294 -39.56 -10.35 0.16
CA SER A 294 -39.23 -11.64 -0.45
C SER A 294 -39.44 -11.54 -1.97
N ALA A 295 -38.35 -11.28 -2.70
CA ALA A 295 -38.42 -11.02 -4.14
C ALA A 295 -38.60 -12.35 -4.88
N VAL A 296 -39.80 -12.57 -5.45
CA VAL A 296 -40.04 -13.66 -6.40
C VAL A 296 -39.24 -13.42 -7.68
N ARG A 297 -38.65 -14.48 -8.26
CA ARG A 297 -37.89 -14.39 -9.52
C ARG A 297 -38.76 -13.79 -10.62
N ASP A 298 -38.23 -12.82 -11.36
CA ASP A 298 -38.96 -12.15 -12.43
C ASP A 298 -39.37 -13.14 -13.54
N SER A 299 -40.59 -13.00 -14.05
CA SER A 299 -41.13 -13.84 -15.13
C SER A 299 -40.32 -13.66 -16.42
N PHE A 300 -40.29 -14.69 -17.28
CA PHE A 300 -39.53 -14.70 -18.53
C PHE A 300 -39.82 -13.47 -19.41
N LEU A 301 -41.09 -13.07 -19.54
CA LEU A 301 -41.51 -11.89 -20.30
C LEU A 301 -41.00 -10.57 -19.69
N LYS A 302 -40.92 -10.49 -18.35
CA LYS A 302 -40.37 -9.32 -17.66
C LYS A 302 -38.85 -9.22 -17.81
N ARG A 303 -38.14 -10.36 -17.86
CA ARG A 303 -36.69 -10.45 -18.15
C ARG A 303 -36.34 -10.14 -19.61
N MET A 304 -37.31 -10.20 -20.51
CA MET A 304 -37.16 -9.79 -21.92
C MET A 304 -37.32 -8.29 -22.15
N LYS A 305 -37.69 -7.48 -21.15
CA LYS A 305 -37.81 -6.03 -21.32
C LYS A 305 -36.47 -5.43 -21.77
N PRO A 306 -36.45 -4.61 -22.84
CA PRO A 306 -35.22 -4.01 -23.36
C PRO A 306 -34.65 -2.95 -22.40
N TRP A 307 -35.50 -2.36 -21.55
CA TRP A 307 -35.13 -1.38 -20.54
C TRP A 307 -35.73 -1.78 -19.20
N SER A 308 -34.93 -1.77 -18.14
CA SER A 308 -35.34 -2.19 -16.80
C SER A 308 -35.32 -1.01 -15.83
N THR A 309 -34.14 -0.50 -15.46
CA THR A 309 -33.92 0.57 -14.46
C THR A 309 -32.51 1.18 -14.61
N THR A 310 -32.21 2.27 -13.90
CA THR A 310 -30.83 2.78 -13.73
C THR A 310 -30.08 2.00 -12.66
N TYR A 311 -28.85 1.58 -12.97
CA TYR A 311 -28.02 0.69 -12.12
C TYR A 311 -26.88 1.39 -11.37
N SER A 312 -26.56 2.64 -11.74
CA SER A 312 -25.53 3.44 -11.07
C SER A 312 -25.99 4.89 -10.85
N ASN A 313 -25.63 5.44 -9.70
CA ASN A 313 -25.86 6.84 -9.32
C ASN A 313 -24.70 7.76 -9.71
N GLU A 314 -23.61 7.23 -10.26
CA GLU A 314 -22.46 8.02 -10.68
C GLU A 314 -22.78 8.91 -11.89
N SER A 315 -22.05 10.03 -11.99
CA SER A 315 -22.21 10.94 -13.12
C SER A 315 -21.63 10.32 -14.39
N LEU A 316 -22.32 10.52 -15.51
CA LEU A 316 -21.91 9.94 -16.80
C LEU A 316 -20.54 10.47 -17.25
N LEU A 317 -20.23 11.73 -16.94
CA LEU A 317 -18.94 12.34 -17.24
C LEU A 317 -17.80 11.68 -16.45
N GLN A 318 -18.00 11.37 -15.17
CA GLN A 318 -16.99 10.65 -14.38
C GLN A 318 -16.72 9.26 -14.99
N LEU A 319 -17.76 8.53 -15.37
CA LEU A 319 -17.60 7.19 -15.98
C LEU A 319 -16.88 7.23 -17.34
N ILE A 320 -17.10 8.28 -18.14
CA ILE A 320 -16.41 8.45 -19.44
C ILE A 320 -14.93 8.79 -19.26
N PHE A 321 -14.59 9.64 -18.29
CA PHE A 321 -13.21 10.11 -18.10
C PHE A 321 -12.36 9.21 -17.19
N ARG A 322 -12.97 8.35 -16.37
CA ARG A 322 -12.25 7.43 -15.45
C ARG A 322 -11.21 6.54 -16.18
N PRO A 323 -11.51 5.89 -17.32
CA PRO A 323 -10.52 5.08 -18.04
C PRO A 323 -9.29 5.87 -18.50
N PHE A 324 -9.46 7.16 -18.83
CA PHE A 324 -8.35 8.04 -19.22
C PHE A 324 -7.52 8.51 -18.03
N TYR A 325 -8.15 8.72 -16.87
CA TYR A 325 -7.43 9.07 -15.64
C TYR A 325 -6.53 7.92 -15.17
N ILE A 326 -6.99 6.67 -15.31
CA ILE A 326 -6.24 5.48 -14.92
C ILE A 326 -4.93 5.31 -15.73
N LEU A 327 -4.87 5.82 -16.97
CA LEU A 327 -3.64 5.85 -17.77
C LEU A 327 -2.52 6.71 -17.19
N LEU A 328 -2.80 7.58 -16.21
CA LEU A 328 -1.76 8.32 -15.50
C LEU A 328 -0.85 7.39 -14.69
N ASN A 329 -1.30 6.17 -14.36
CA ASN A 329 -0.45 5.16 -13.77
C ASN A 329 0.52 4.60 -14.83
N PRO A 330 1.85 4.74 -14.65
CA PRO A 330 2.85 4.34 -15.64
C PRO A 330 2.87 2.82 -15.90
N VAL A 331 2.49 1.98 -14.94
CA VAL A 331 2.44 0.53 -15.10
C VAL A 331 1.27 0.12 -15.97
N ILE A 332 0.10 0.73 -15.75
CA ILE A 332 -1.09 0.48 -16.56
C ILE A 332 -0.86 0.96 -17.98
N LEU A 333 -0.31 2.17 -18.16
CA LEU A 333 0.05 2.70 -19.48
C LEU A 333 1.02 1.76 -20.22
N TRP A 334 2.06 1.28 -19.54
CA TRP A 334 3.01 0.32 -20.10
C TRP A 334 2.33 -0.98 -20.56
N ALA A 335 1.52 -1.60 -19.69
CA ALA A 335 0.86 -2.86 -20.01
C ALA A 335 -0.14 -2.70 -21.17
N VAL A 336 -0.90 -1.60 -21.18
CA VAL A 336 -1.84 -1.27 -22.24
C VAL A 336 -1.13 -1.08 -23.58
N LEU A 337 0.00 -0.36 -23.61
CA LEU A 337 0.78 -0.17 -24.83
C LEU A 337 1.35 -1.50 -25.34
N LEU A 338 1.88 -2.35 -24.45
CA LEU A 338 2.49 -3.61 -24.83
C LEU A 338 1.46 -4.59 -25.43
N ILE A 339 0.28 -4.72 -24.81
CA ILE A 339 -0.85 -5.48 -25.38
C ILE A 339 -1.25 -4.91 -26.75
N SER A 340 -1.38 -3.58 -26.85
CA SER A 340 -1.84 -2.91 -28.08
C SER A 340 -0.87 -3.09 -29.24
N PHE A 341 0.45 -3.01 -29.03
CA PHE A 341 1.45 -3.23 -30.08
C PHE A 341 1.46 -4.68 -30.59
N PHE A 342 1.38 -5.68 -29.70
CA PHE A 342 1.35 -7.08 -30.12
C PHE A 342 0.08 -7.43 -30.89
N GLN A 343 -1.07 -6.87 -30.49
CA GLN A 343 -2.30 -7.03 -31.25
C GLN A 343 -2.25 -6.28 -32.59
N LEU A 344 -1.68 -5.06 -32.62
CA LEU A 344 -1.49 -4.27 -33.83
C LEU A 344 -0.74 -5.08 -34.91
N TRP A 345 0.37 -5.72 -34.56
CA TRP A 345 1.17 -6.49 -35.53
C TRP A 345 0.39 -7.62 -36.21
N ASN A 346 -0.49 -8.29 -35.47
CA ASN A 346 -1.34 -9.32 -36.08
C ASN A 346 -2.34 -8.76 -37.08
N VAL A 347 -2.97 -7.63 -36.76
CA VAL A 347 -3.91 -6.98 -37.68
C VAL A 347 -3.16 -6.47 -38.90
N VAL A 348 -1.98 -5.86 -38.71
CA VAL A 348 -1.08 -5.39 -39.77
C VAL A 348 -0.74 -6.50 -40.76
N ILE A 349 -0.33 -7.68 -40.28
CA ILE A 349 0.04 -8.78 -41.16
C ILE A 349 -1.15 -9.22 -42.01
N ASN A 350 -2.33 -9.33 -41.42
CA ASN A 350 -3.55 -9.72 -42.13
C ASN A 350 -3.88 -8.78 -43.32
N PHE A 351 -3.65 -7.47 -43.18
CA PHE A 351 -3.86 -6.50 -44.26
C PHE A 351 -2.71 -6.43 -45.27
N MET A 352 -1.52 -6.91 -44.91
CA MET A 352 -0.38 -7.01 -45.85
C MET A 352 -0.40 -8.29 -46.70
N LEU A 353 -1.18 -9.32 -46.34
CA LEU A 353 -1.15 -10.63 -47.02
C LEU A 353 -1.38 -10.54 -48.53
N ALA A 354 -2.42 -9.82 -48.96
CA ALA A 354 -2.73 -9.68 -50.38
C ALA A 354 -1.62 -8.96 -51.15
N GLN A 355 -0.97 -7.97 -50.54
CA GLN A 355 0.16 -7.25 -51.14
C GLN A 355 1.44 -8.12 -51.17
N LEU A 356 1.63 -9.00 -50.17
CA LEU A 356 2.79 -9.90 -50.07
C LEU A 356 2.71 -11.09 -51.03
N PHE A 357 1.54 -11.73 -51.13
CA PHE A 357 1.39 -13.03 -51.77
C PHE A 357 0.52 -13.01 -53.04
N GLY A 358 -0.19 -11.92 -53.32
CA GLY A 358 -0.90 -11.71 -54.58
C GLY A 358 0.04 -11.53 -55.80
N PRO A 359 1.10 -10.71 -55.73
CA PRO A 359 2.04 -10.56 -56.84
C PRO A 359 3.08 -11.73 -56.93
N PRO A 360 3.83 -11.87 -58.05
CA PRO A 360 4.93 -12.83 -58.17
C PRO A 360 5.95 -12.67 -57.02
N PRO A 361 6.49 -13.76 -56.44
CA PRO A 361 6.57 -15.13 -56.95
C PRO A 361 5.44 -16.10 -56.56
N TYR A 362 4.46 -15.67 -55.75
CA TYR A 362 3.48 -16.59 -55.16
C TYR A 362 2.17 -16.71 -55.95
N LEU A 363 1.67 -15.60 -56.49
CA LEU A 363 0.44 -15.56 -57.31
C LEU A 363 -0.76 -16.26 -56.64
N LEU A 364 -0.95 -16.06 -55.34
CA LEU A 364 -2.03 -16.72 -54.60
C LEU A 364 -3.39 -16.13 -54.95
N ASP A 365 -4.39 -17.00 -55.11
CA ASP A 365 -5.79 -16.61 -55.23
C ASP A 365 -6.42 -16.23 -53.87
N THR A 366 -7.63 -15.68 -53.89
CA THR A 366 -8.34 -15.28 -52.67
C THR A 366 -8.59 -16.45 -51.70
N ALA A 367 -8.81 -17.68 -52.19
CA ALA A 367 -9.01 -18.85 -51.32
C ALA A 367 -7.71 -19.26 -50.62
N GLN A 368 -6.59 -19.25 -51.34
CA GLN A 368 -5.26 -19.53 -50.83
C GLN A 368 -4.81 -18.48 -49.82
N LEU A 369 -5.13 -17.19 -50.03
CA LEU A 369 -4.93 -16.14 -49.03
C LEU A 369 -5.76 -16.41 -47.76
N GLY A 370 -6.99 -16.92 -47.90
CA GLY A 370 -7.80 -17.39 -46.77
C GLY A 370 -7.15 -18.55 -46.01
N TYR A 371 -6.59 -19.54 -46.72
CA TYR A 371 -5.90 -20.69 -46.11
C TYR A 371 -4.67 -20.30 -45.30
N LEU A 372 -3.99 -19.20 -45.65
CA LEU A 372 -2.87 -18.69 -44.84
C LEU A 372 -3.27 -18.31 -43.41
N ALA A 373 -4.55 -17.97 -43.18
CA ALA A 373 -5.09 -17.69 -41.84
C ALA A 373 -5.25 -18.94 -40.96
N GLY A 374 -5.15 -20.14 -41.55
CA GLY A 374 -5.21 -21.41 -40.83
C GLY A 374 -4.07 -21.60 -39.83
N GLY A 375 -2.84 -21.18 -40.17
CA GLY A 375 -1.68 -21.26 -39.28
C GLY A 375 -1.88 -20.52 -37.95
N PRO A 376 -2.18 -19.21 -37.97
CA PRO A 376 -2.55 -18.45 -36.77
C PRO A 376 -3.73 -19.01 -35.98
N MET A 377 -4.76 -19.54 -36.65
CA MET A 377 -5.89 -20.17 -35.97
C MET A 377 -5.44 -21.40 -35.15
N VAL A 378 -4.66 -22.29 -35.77
CA VAL A 378 -4.17 -23.53 -35.12
C VAL A 378 -3.17 -23.20 -34.01
N PHE A 379 -2.17 -22.36 -34.28
CA PHE A 379 -1.19 -21.97 -33.27
C PHE A 379 -1.82 -21.15 -32.15
N GLY A 380 -2.75 -20.25 -32.46
CA GLY A 380 -3.52 -19.50 -31.46
C GLY A 380 -4.29 -20.44 -30.52
N PHE A 381 -4.94 -21.47 -31.06
CA PHE A 381 -5.65 -22.48 -30.26
C PHE A 381 -4.69 -23.29 -29.38
N ILE A 382 -3.63 -23.85 -29.96
CA ILE A 382 -2.63 -24.64 -29.24
C ILE A 382 -1.99 -23.81 -28.12
N THR A 383 -1.57 -22.58 -28.43
CA THR A 383 -0.94 -21.70 -27.45
C THR A 383 -1.90 -21.30 -26.34
N CYS A 384 -3.17 -21.05 -26.63
CA CYS A 384 -4.12 -20.69 -25.58
C CYS A 384 -4.39 -21.86 -24.62
N VAL A 385 -4.56 -23.08 -25.13
CA VAL A 385 -4.70 -24.30 -24.30
C VAL A 385 -3.43 -24.58 -23.49
N ALA A 386 -2.26 -24.50 -24.12
CA ALA A 386 -0.98 -24.70 -23.45
C ALA A 386 -0.72 -23.62 -22.38
N PHE A 387 -1.03 -22.35 -22.68
CA PHE A 387 -0.88 -21.24 -21.75
C PHE A 387 -1.81 -21.37 -20.54
N GLY A 388 -3.08 -21.73 -20.75
CA GLY A 388 -4.01 -21.96 -19.64
C GLY A 388 -3.52 -23.03 -18.68
N ALA A 389 -2.95 -24.13 -19.20
CA ALA A 389 -2.38 -25.19 -18.36
C ALA A 389 -1.06 -24.80 -17.67
N LEU A 390 -0.23 -23.97 -18.32
CA LEU A 390 1.11 -23.63 -17.85
C LEU A 390 1.12 -22.42 -16.91
N SER A 391 0.28 -21.41 -17.14
CA SER A 391 0.26 -20.15 -16.39
C SER A 391 -0.01 -20.36 -14.90
N ASP A 392 -1.03 -21.15 -14.58
CA ASP A 392 -1.39 -21.43 -13.18
C ASP A 392 -0.36 -22.32 -12.50
N ARG A 393 0.27 -23.25 -13.23
CA ARG A 393 1.35 -24.09 -12.69
C ARG A 393 2.61 -23.31 -12.39
N ILE A 394 3.00 -22.37 -13.26
CA ILE A 394 4.15 -21.50 -13.04
C ILE A 394 3.87 -20.54 -11.88
N ALA A 395 2.67 -19.96 -11.81
CA ALA A 395 2.25 -19.14 -10.70
C ALA A 395 2.31 -19.92 -9.37
N LYS A 396 1.69 -21.11 -9.31
CA LYS A 396 1.72 -21.97 -8.11
C LYS A 396 3.13 -22.39 -7.73
N TRP A 397 3.98 -22.74 -8.71
CA TRP A 397 5.38 -23.06 -8.48
C TRP A 397 6.18 -21.87 -7.93
N ALA A 398 5.94 -20.68 -8.48
CA ALA A 398 6.56 -19.44 -8.01
C ALA A 398 6.12 -19.13 -6.57
N SER A 399 4.82 -19.25 -6.27
CA SER A 399 4.25 -19.07 -4.93
C SER A 399 4.78 -20.10 -3.92
N MET A 400 4.92 -21.37 -4.30
CA MET A 400 5.51 -22.40 -3.41
C MET A 400 6.96 -22.09 -3.04
N ARG A 401 7.72 -21.50 -3.98
CA ARG A 401 9.08 -20.99 -3.72
C ARG A 401 9.10 -19.62 -3.06
N ASN A 402 7.94 -19.01 -2.88
CA ASN A 402 7.73 -17.74 -2.20
C ASN A 402 7.08 -17.89 -0.82
N GLY A 403 7.29 -19.03 -0.15
CA GLY A 403 6.71 -19.25 1.18
C GLY A 403 5.19 -19.37 1.21
N GLY A 404 4.54 -19.68 0.07
CA GLY A 404 3.09 -19.84 -0.03
C GLY A 404 2.32 -18.56 -0.41
N VAL A 405 3.00 -17.42 -0.52
CA VAL A 405 2.41 -16.12 -0.91
C VAL A 405 2.36 -16.01 -2.43
N TYR A 406 1.18 -15.79 -3.00
CA TYR A 406 0.98 -15.49 -4.41
C TYR A 406 1.03 -13.98 -4.65
N GLU A 407 1.87 -13.57 -5.59
CA GLU A 407 1.93 -12.20 -6.08
C GLU A 407 1.54 -12.15 -7.57
N PRO A 408 0.76 -11.13 -8.00
CA PRO A 408 0.36 -10.94 -9.39
C PRO A 408 1.54 -10.93 -10.38
N GLU A 409 2.71 -10.45 -9.95
CA GLU A 409 3.96 -10.36 -10.70
C GLU A 409 4.44 -11.72 -11.22
N PHE A 410 4.07 -12.82 -10.55
CA PHE A 410 4.42 -14.18 -11.01
C PHE A 410 3.77 -14.53 -12.35
N ARG A 411 2.68 -13.85 -12.74
CA ARG A 411 2.08 -13.99 -14.06
C ARG A 411 3.06 -13.54 -15.17
N LEU A 412 3.95 -12.58 -14.87
CA LEU A 412 4.91 -12.04 -15.85
C LEU A 412 6.01 -13.04 -16.22
N PHE A 413 6.25 -14.12 -15.45
CA PHE A 413 7.21 -15.16 -15.84
C PHE A 413 6.87 -15.83 -17.16
N THR A 414 5.56 -15.99 -17.44
CA THR A 414 5.09 -16.56 -18.69
C THR A 414 5.42 -15.69 -19.91
N MET A 415 5.69 -14.39 -19.71
CA MET A 415 6.14 -13.49 -20.79
C MET A 415 7.51 -13.84 -21.35
N LEU A 416 8.35 -14.64 -20.66
CA LEU A 416 9.65 -15.08 -21.19
C LEU A 416 9.53 -15.92 -22.47
N LEU A 417 8.36 -16.53 -22.71
CA LEU A 417 8.08 -17.28 -23.93
C LEU A 417 7.78 -16.37 -25.14
N ALA A 418 7.25 -15.18 -24.90
CA ALA A 418 6.87 -14.24 -25.95
C ALA A 418 8.05 -13.78 -26.85
N PRO A 419 9.22 -13.34 -26.32
CA PRO A 419 10.34 -12.91 -27.16
C PRO A 419 10.93 -14.05 -28.00
N ILE A 420 10.89 -15.30 -27.51
CA ILE A 420 11.34 -16.48 -28.25
C ILE A 420 10.43 -16.69 -29.47
N LEU A 421 9.11 -16.74 -29.23
CA LEU A 421 8.12 -16.93 -30.29
C LEU A 421 8.09 -15.75 -31.27
N SER A 422 8.17 -14.51 -30.79
CA SER A 422 8.18 -13.33 -31.67
C SER A 422 9.44 -13.25 -32.52
N THR A 423 10.58 -13.70 -31.99
CA THR A 423 11.84 -13.73 -32.76
C THR A 423 11.73 -14.70 -33.91
N VAL A 424 11.32 -15.94 -33.63
CA VAL A 424 11.14 -16.97 -34.66
C VAL A 424 10.05 -16.56 -35.64
N GLY A 425 8.92 -16.03 -35.17
CA GLY A 425 7.82 -15.59 -36.01
C GLY A 425 8.23 -14.49 -36.98
N TYR A 426 8.65 -13.32 -36.47
CA TYR A 426 8.86 -12.14 -37.32
C TYR A 426 10.20 -12.14 -38.07
N PHE A 427 11.32 -12.52 -37.44
CA PHE A 427 12.63 -12.50 -38.10
C PHE A 427 12.80 -13.62 -39.13
N CYS A 428 12.08 -14.73 -39.01
CA CYS A 428 12.07 -15.74 -40.09
C CYS A 428 11.06 -15.39 -41.18
N PHE A 429 9.92 -14.76 -40.85
CA PHE A 429 8.87 -14.43 -41.84
C PHE A 429 9.38 -13.46 -42.92
N GLY A 430 10.06 -12.38 -42.53
CA GLY A 430 10.54 -11.36 -43.47
C GLY A 430 11.49 -11.86 -44.57
N PRO A 431 12.62 -12.50 -44.23
CA PRO A 431 13.56 -13.06 -45.19
C PRO A 431 12.94 -14.14 -46.07
N PHE A 432 12.17 -15.06 -45.49
CA PHE A 432 11.56 -16.16 -46.27
C PHE A 432 10.46 -15.69 -47.21
N ALA A 433 9.70 -14.65 -46.82
CA ALA A 433 8.77 -13.99 -47.73
C ALA A 433 9.50 -13.35 -48.91
N ALA A 434 10.65 -12.72 -48.68
CA ALA A 434 11.49 -12.12 -49.73
C ALA A 434 12.12 -13.16 -50.67
N GLU A 435 12.47 -14.34 -50.15
CA GLU A 435 13.08 -15.43 -50.91
C GLU A 435 12.07 -16.31 -51.69
N GLY A 436 10.76 -16.06 -51.55
CA GLY A 436 9.76 -16.85 -52.26
C GLY A 436 9.56 -18.28 -51.70
N LYS A 437 9.84 -18.53 -50.42
CA LYS A 437 9.69 -19.86 -49.79
C LYS A 437 8.22 -20.26 -49.63
N SER A 438 7.92 -21.56 -49.68
CA SER A 438 6.55 -22.11 -49.66
C SER A 438 5.53 -21.34 -48.79
N PRO A 439 4.33 -21.01 -49.32
CA PRO A 439 3.24 -20.35 -48.59
C PRO A 439 2.86 -21.03 -47.26
N VAL A 440 3.01 -22.35 -47.18
CA VAL A 440 2.70 -23.12 -45.95
C VAL A 440 3.64 -22.73 -44.82
N ILE A 441 4.94 -22.54 -45.11
CA ILE A 441 5.92 -22.10 -44.11
C ILE A 441 5.56 -20.68 -43.63
N MET A 442 5.04 -19.84 -44.53
CA MET A 442 4.64 -18.46 -44.18
C MET A 442 3.43 -18.46 -43.26
N SER A 443 2.44 -19.32 -43.52
CA SER A 443 1.30 -19.52 -42.61
C SER A 443 1.74 -20.00 -41.22
N VAL A 444 2.68 -20.94 -41.15
CA VAL A 444 3.24 -21.42 -39.87
C VAL A 444 3.96 -20.31 -39.11
N LEU A 445 4.81 -19.53 -39.79
CA LEU A 445 5.55 -18.44 -39.15
C LEU A 445 4.65 -17.29 -38.69
N TRP A 446 3.61 -16.98 -39.47
CA TRP A 446 2.57 -16.06 -39.00
C TRP A 446 1.86 -16.62 -37.76
N GLY A 447 1.60 -17.92 -37.71
CA GLY A 447 1.02 -18.57 -36.54
C GLY A 447 1.93 -18.54 -35.30
N VAL A 448 3.24 -18.70 -35.47
CA VAL A 448 4.22 -18.54 -34.37
C VAL A 448 4.27 -17.09 -33.87
N GLY A 449 4.20 -16.11 -34.78
CA GLY A 449 4.04 -14.69 -34.41
C GLY A 449 2.74 -14.43 -33.65
N PHE A 450 1.63 -15.03 -34.09
CA PHE A 450 0.33 -14.94 -33.43
C PHE A 450 0.36 -15.54 -32.02
N ALA A 451 0.99 -16.70 -31.85
CA ALA A 451 1.21 -17.35 -30.55
C ALA A 451 1.92 -16.41 -29.55
N SER A 452 2.91 -15.63 -30.01
CA SER A 452 3.58 -14.65 -29.15
C SER A 452 2.61 -13.57 -28.62
N CYS A 453 1.68 -13.09 -29.45
CA CYS A 453 0.66 -12.13 -29.04
C CYS A 453 -0.35 -12.72 -28.05
N VAL A 454 -0.72 -14.00 -28.22
CA VAL A 454 -1.59 -14.71 -27.28
C VAL A 454 -0.94 -14.75 -25.90
N VAL A 455 0.34 -15.13 -25.84
CA VAL A 455 1.10 -15.18 -24.57
C VAL A 455 1.14 -13.80 -23.93
N VAL A 456 1.52 -12.74 -24.67
CA VAL A 456 1.59 -11.37 -24.13
C VAL A 456 0.24 -10.90 -23.60
N THR A 457 -0.82 -11.03 -24.42
CA THR A 457 -2.16 -10.53 -24.09
C THR A 457 -2.72 -11.27 -22.87
N ALA A 458 -2.56 -12.59 -22.80
CA ALA A 458 -3.05 -13.39 -21.68
C ALA A 458 -2.25 -13.14 -20.39
N SER A 459 -0.92 -13.01 -20.48
CA SER A 459 -0.06 -12.75 -19.31
C SER A 459 -0.33 -11.39 -18.68
N LEU A 460 -0.33 -10.33 -19.51
CA LEU A 460 -0.59 -8.97 -19.04
C LEU A 460 -2.06 -8.77 -18.66
N GLY A 461 -2.99 -9.42 -19.37
CA GLY A 461 -4.41 -9.41 -19.00
C GLY A 461 -4.64 -10.01 -17.62
N ASN A 462 -4.04 -11.17 -17.32
CA ASN A 462 -4.12 -11.79 -16.00
C ASN A 462 -3.44 -10.92 -14.93
N TYR A 463 -2.26 -10.36 -15.23
CA TYR A 463 -1.57 -9.43 -14.34
C TYR A 463 -2.44 -8.20 -14.01
N LEU A 464 -3.05 -7.56 -15.01
CA LEU A 464 -3.89 -6.37 -14.81
C LEU A 464 -5.18 -6.69 -14.04
N VAL A 465 -5.77 -7.87 -14.28
CA VAL A 465 -6.95 -8.32 -13.52
C VAL A 465 -6.58 -8.57 -12.07
N ASP A 466 -5.47 -9.24 -11.80
CA ASP A 466 -5.04 -9.55 -10.44
C ASP A 466 -4.54 -8.30 -9.71
N ALA A 467 -3.64 -7.52 -10.31
CA ALA A 467 -3.01 -6.35 -9.71
C ALA A 467 -3.91 -5.10 -9.63
N TYR A 468 -4.98 -5.02 -10.43
CA TYR A 468 -5.87 -3.85 -10.50
C TYR A 468 -7.35 -4.24 -10.56
N ARG A 469 -7.80 -5.15 -9.68
CA ARG A 469 -9.18 -5.70 -9.64
C ARG A 469 -10.28 -4.63 -9.73
N ASN A 470 -10.14 -3.56 -8.94
CA ASN A 470 -11.14 -2.50 -8.79
C ASN A 470 -11.30 -1.60 -10.02
N VAL A 471 -10.31 -1.59 -10.92
CA VAL A 471 -10.33 -0.78 -12.15
C VAL A 471 -10.11 -1.63 -13.40
N SER A 472 -10.17 -2.95 -13.27
CA SER A 472 -9.81 -3.91 -14.33
C SER A 472 -10.66 -3.71 -15.59
N ILE A 473 -11.94 -3.38 -15.42
CA ILE A 473 -12.87 -3.10 -16.52
C ILE A 473 -12.44 -1.87 -17.30
N GLU A 474 -12.18 -0.77 -16.61
CA GLU A 474 -11.76 0.49 -17.21
C GLU A 474 -10.42 0.34 -17.96
N VAL A 475 -9.50 -0.48 -17.42
CA VAL A 475 -8.23 -0.82 -18.07
C VAL A 475 -8.43 -1.55 -19.41
N PHE A 476 -9.37 -2.50 -19.49
CA PHE A 476 -9.67 -3.17 -20.77
C PHE A 476 -10.33 -2.24 -21.79
N VAL A 477 -11.26 -1.39 -21.34
CA VAL A 477 -11.94 -0.40 -22.22
C VAL A 477 -10.94 0.57 -22.83
N VAL A 478 -10.01 1.08 -22.03
CA VAL A 478 -8.99 2.01 -22.54
C VAL A 478 -7.94 1.29 -23.40
N SER A 479 -7.59 0.04 -23.08
CA SER A 479 -6.68 -0.77 -23.90
C SER A 479 -7.22 -1.01 -25.30
N MET A 480 -8.49 -1.38 -25.39
CA MET A 480 -9.19 -1.55 -26.67
C MET A 480 -9.21 -0.25 -27.47
N SER A 481 -9.52 0.88 -26.81
CA SER A 481 -9.58 2.19 -27.46
C SER A 481 -8.22 2.59 -28.05
N ILE A 482 -7.14 2.45 -27.27
CA ILE A 482 -5.77 2.76 -27.70
C ILE A 482 -5.36 1.87 -28.88
N LYS A 483 -5.58 0.55 -28.80
CA LYS A 483 -5.26 -0.37 -29.90
C LYS A 483 -5.94 0.04 -31.21
N ASN A 484 -7.22 0.38 -31.15
CA ASN A 484 -8.00 0.71 -32.34
C ASN A 484 -7.55 2.04 -32.97
N PHE A 485 -7.21 3.05 -32.16
CA PHE A 485 -6.58 4.28 -32.64
C PHE A 485 -5.17 4.07 -33.19
N MET A 486 -4.39 3.17 -32.58
CA MET A 486 -3.06 2.80 -33.10
C MET A 486 -3.17 2.19 -34.49
N PHE A 487 -4.08 1.23 -34.71
CA PHE A 487 -4.29 0.67 -36.04
C PHE A 487 -4.73 1.73 -37.05
N PHE A 488 -5.64 2.64 -36.67
CA PHE A 488 -6.03 3.76 -37.54
C PHE A 488 -4.81 4.60 -37.97
N GLY A 489 -3.91 4.94 -37.04
CA GLY A 489 -2.67 5.65 -37.37
C GLY A 489 -1.77 4.87 -38.35
N PHE A 490 -1.54 3.58 -38.10
CA PHE A 490 -0.74 2.73 -38.98
C PHE A 490 -1.39 2.49 -40.34
N SER A 491 -2.73 2.51 -40.39
CA SER A 491 -3.49 2.28 -41.61
C SER A 491 -3.21 3.31 -42.69
N PHE A 492 -2.61 4.48 -42.40
CA PHE A 492 -2.25 5.53 -43.37
C PHE A 492 -0.95 5.30 -44.14
N PHE A 493 -0.03 4.47 -43.63
CA PHE A 493 1.28 4.26 -44.26
C PHE A 493 1.68 2.79 -44.40
N LEU A 494 0.83 1.86 -43.94
CA LEU A 494 1.12 0.43 -43.88
C LEU A 494 1.64 -0.15 -45.20
N ASN A 495 0.87 0.01 -46.28
CA ASN A 495 1.15 -0.63 -47.56
C ASN A 495 2.28 0.10 -48.31
N GLU A 496 2.41 1.41 -48.08
CA GLU A 496 3.55 2.19 -48.59
C GLU A 496 4.86 1.78 -47.91
N TRP A 497 4.82 1.52 -46.61
CA TRP A 497 5.99 1.09 -45.85
C TRP A 497 6.49 -0.27 -46.38
N LEU A 498 5.57 -1.22 -46.58
CA LEU A 498 5.89 -2.51 -47.19
C LEU A 498 6.42 -2.35 -48.63
N GLY A 499 5.79 -1.51 -49.44
CA GLY A 499 6.22 -1.26 -50.82
C GLY A 499 7.61 -0.63 -50.93
N LYS A 500 7.95 0.32 -50.05
CA LYS A 500 9.24 1.05 -50.08
C LYS A 500 10.39 0.25 -49.46
N TRP A 501 10.16 -0.44 -48.35
CA TRP A 501 11.22 -1.09 -47.57
C TRP A 501 11.39 -2.58 -47.89
N GLY A 502 10.36 -3.21 -48.45
CA GLY A 502 10.30 -4.65 -48.71
C GLY A 502 10.06 -5.48 -47.44
N PRO A 503 9.65 -6.75 -47.59
CA PRO A 503 9.22 -7.60 -46.48
C PRO A 503 10.33 -7.79 -45.44
N ARG A 504 11.57 -8.06 -45.86
CA ARG A 504 12.68 -8.31 -44.93
C ARG A 504 12.91 -7.18 -43.92
N LYS A 505 12.94 -5.93 -44.38
CA LYS A 505 13.17 -4.79 -43.48
C LYS A 505 11.98 -4.54 -42.57
N VAL A 506 10.75 -4.57 -43.11
CA VAL A 506 9.52 -4.34 -42.33
C VAL A 506 9.37 -5.35 -41.19
N PHE A 507 9.48 -6.65 -41.49
CA PHE A 507 9.29 -7.69 -40.49
C PHE A 507 10.44 -7.76 -39.47
N ASN A 508 11.68 -7.45 -39.87
CA ASN A 508 12.78 -7.31 -38.92
C ASN A 508 12.58 -6.10 -37.99
N THR A 509 12.03 -4.99 -38.49
CA THR A 509 11.66 -3.83 -37.66
C THR A 509 10.54 -4.19 -36.68
N ILE A 510 9.49 -4.91 -37.13
CA ILE A 510 8.41 -5.40 -36.26
C ILE A 510 8.96 -6.33 -35.17
N GLY A 511 9.84 -7.26 -35.53
CA GLY A 511 10.51 -8.17 -34.60
C GLY A 511 11.41 -7.42 -33.59
N GLY A 512 12.18 -6.44 -34.05
CA GLY A 512 13.05 -5.61 -33.21
C GLY A 512 12.26 -4.75 -32.21
N ILE A 513 11.15 -4.13 -32.66
CA ILE A 513 10.24 -3.39 -31.77
C ILE A 513 9.63 -4.34 -30.73
N SER A 514 9.18 -5.53 -31.16
CA SER A 514 8.58 -6.52 -30.24
C SER A 514 9.58 -6.97 -29.17
N LEU A 515 10.84 -7.21 -29.54
CA LEU A 515 11.90 -7.56 -28.58
C LEU A 515 12.23 -6.41 -27.62
N ALA A 516 12.34 -5.18 -28.12
CA ALA A 516 12.59 -4.01 -27.30
C ALA A 516 11.46 -3.80 -26.27
N LEU A 517 10.20 -3.95 -26.71
CA LEU A 517 9.04 -3.90 -25.83
C LEU A 517 9.07 -5.02 -24.79
N CYS A 518 9.36 -6.27 -25.18
CA CYS A 518 9.50 -7.38 -24.22
C CYS A 518 10.62 -7.14 -23.21
N ALA A 519 11.74 -6.52 -23.60
CA ALA A 519 12.85 -6.21 -22.68
C ALA A 519 12.46 -5.21 -21.58
N THR A 520 11.50 -4.30 -21.85
CA THR A 520 10.98 -3.38 -20.81
C THR A 520 10.29 -4.12 -19.66
N THR A 521 9.78 -5.33 -19.89
CA THR A 521 9.19 -6.19 -18.85
C THR A 521 10.20 -6.52 -17.74
N ILE A 522 11.47 -6.71 -18.09
CA ILE A 522 12.54 -6.99 -17.12
C ILE A 522 12.76 -5.76 -16.22
N ILE A 523 12.71 -4.56 -16.79
CA ILE A 523 12.86 -3.30 -16.04
C ILE A 523 11.69 -3.10 -15.09
N VAL A 524 10.45 -3.36 -15.54
CA VAL A 524 9.26 -3.30 -14.69
C VAL A 524 9.38 -4.32 -13.58
N PHE A 525 9.65 -5.59 -13.90
CA PHE A 525 9.85 -6.67 -12.92
C PHE A 525 10.91 -6.34 -11.86
N ILE A 526 12.00 -5.64 -12.22
CA ILE A 526 13.05 -5.22 -11.27
C ILE A 526 12.71 -3.93 -10.51
N LYS A 527 11.91 -3.02 -11.09
CA LYS A 527 11.58 -1.72 -10.47
C LYS A 527 10.32 -1.75 -9.60
N THR A 528 9.29 -2.52 -9.97
CA THR A 528 8.14 -2.76 -9.08
C THR A 528 8.57 -3.54 -7.86
N THR A 529 9.57 -4.41 -8.02
CA THR A 529 10.24 -5.03 -6.88
C THR A 529 11.13 -4.00 -6.13
N LYS A 530 12.07 -3.26 -6.76
CA LYS A 530 12.97 -2.36 -6.01
C LYS A 530 12.35 -1.20 -5.23
N LYS A 531 11.12 -0.77 -5.53
CA LYS A 531 10.42 0.25 -4.73
C LYS A 531 9.74 -0.29 -3.48
N ALA A 532 9.81 -1.59 -3.29
CA ALA A 532 9.07 -2.37 -2.33
C ALA A 532 10.06 -2.83 -1.22
N GLY A 533 10.72 -1.83 -0.62
CA GLY A 533 11.75 -2.01 0.39
C GLY A 533 11.21 -1.96 1.82
N MET A 534 11.20 -3.13 2.46
CA MET A 534 11.10 -3.38 3.90
C MET A 534 9.77 -3.00 4.57
N GLY A 535 8.83 -3.95 4.52
CA GLY A 535 7.76 -4.09 5.49
C GLY A 535 7.55 -5.57 5.74
N VAL A 536 8.26 -6.13 6.71
CA VAL A 536 7.98 -7.49 7.18
C VAL A 536 6.51 -7.55 7.59
N GLU A 537 5.77 -8.53 7.07
CA GLU A 537 4.37 -8.73 7.42
C GLU A 537 4.31 -9.16 8.88
N TYR A 538 3.90 -8.27 9.78
CA TYR A 538 3.84 -8.52 11.22
C TYR A 538 2.48 -9.15 11.59
N PRO A 539 2.36 -9.84 12.75
CA PRO A 539 1.09 -10.45 13.19
C PRO A 539 -0.06 -9.45 13.39
N LYS A 540 0.26 -8.15 13.48
CA LYS A 540 -0.63 -7.00 13.50
C LYS A 540 -0.05 -5.91 12.62
N HIS A 541 -0.90 -5.16 11.90
CA HIS A 541 -0.46 -4.08 11.04
C HIS A 541 0.32 -3.00 11.82
N VAL A 542 1.46 -2.58 11.28
CA VAL A 542 2.30 -1.51 11.82
C VAL A 542 2.39 -0.40 10.77
N ALA A 543 1.78 0.74 11.04
CA ALA A 543 1.82 1.88 10.12
C ALA A 543 3.26 2.32 9.84
N ALA A 544 3.55 2.71 8.58
CA ALA A 544 4.90 3.03 8.14
C ALA A 544 5.52 4.24 8.86
N ASP A 545 4.69 5.16 9.34
CA ASP A 545 5.03 6.35 10.11
C ASP A 545 4.87 6.17 11.63
N SER A 546 4.52 4.95 12.08
CA SER A 546 4.39 4.65 13.51
C SER A 546 5.69 4.97 14.26
N PRO A 547 5.60 5.60 15.45
CA PRO A 547 6.77 5.78 16.33
C PRO A 547 7.27 4.46 16.94
N PHE A 548 6.52 3.37 16.80
CA PHE A 548 6.85 2.05 17.35
C PHE A 548 7.01 1.01 16.24
N PRO A 549 8.00 1.15 15.34
CA PRO A 549 8.31 0.10 14.38
C PRO A 549 8.98 -1.09 15.09
N VAL A 550 9.12 -2.22 14.41
CA VAL A 550 9.76 -3.43 14.99
C VAL A 550 11.25 -3.23 15.29
N GLU A 551 11.89 -2.25 14.68
CA GLU A 551 13.25 -1.86 15.05
C GLU A 551 13.31 -1.11 16.40
N ASN A 552 12.19 -0.72 16.99
CA ASN A 552 12.13 -0.09 18.31
C ASN A 552 12.07 -1.15 19.43
N ILE A 553 10.89 -1.75 19.66
CA ILE A 553 10.58 -2.71 20.73
C ILE A 553 11.07 -2.18 22.10
N PRO A 554 10.47 -1.07 22.59
CA PRO A 554 10.78 -0.56 23.93
C PRO A 554 10.02 -1.36 24.99
N PHE A 555 10.47 -1.32 26.23
CA PHE A 555 9.83 -2.04 27.33
C PHE A 555 9.07 -1.09 28.26
N GLY A 556 7.92 -1.52 28.76
CA GLY A 556 7.09 -0.74 29.67
C GLY A 556 6.29 -1.65 30.61
N ILE A 557 5.55 -1.01 31.53
CA ILE A 557 4.62 -1.68 32.43
C ILE A 557 3.22 -1.17 32.13
N PHE A 558 2.30 -2.10 31.91
CA PHE A 558 0.91 -1.79 31.61
C PHE A 558 -0.05 -2.68 32.41
N SER A 559 -1.31 -2.25 32.50
CA SER A 559 -2.44 -3.07 32.92
C SER A 559 -3.63 -2.79 32.02
N THR A 560 -4.70 -3.56 32.17
CA THR A 560 -5.95 -3.43 31.40
C THR A 560 -7.12 -3.47 32.37
N ASP A 561 -8.31 -3.01 31.96
CA ASP A 561 -9.49 -3.12 32.83
C ASP A 561 -9.88 -4.57 33.12
N SER A 562 -9.60 -5.49 32.19
CA SER A 562 -9.82 -6.94 32.34
C SER A 562 -8.82 -7.63 33.26
N ASP A 563 -7.56 -7.20 33.24
CA ASP A 563 -6.49 -7.63 34.15
C ASP A 563 -5.76 -6.41 34.74
N PRO A 564 -6.13 -6.00 35.97
CA PRO A 564 -5.61 -4.80 36.61
C PRO A 564 -4.20 -4.97 37.18
N ILE A 565 -3.61 -6.17 37.12
CA ILE A 565 -2.27 -6.42 37.66
C ILE A 565 -1.23 -5.84 36.67
N PRO A 566 -0.36 -4.90 37.12
CA PRO A 566 0.70 -4.36 36.28
C PRO A 566 1.67 -5.47 35.84
N ARG A 567 2.07 -5.44 34.56
CA ARG A 567 2.93 -6.47 33.97
C ARG A 567 3.79 -5.92 32.83
N VAL A 568 4.85 -6.65 32.52
CA VAL A 568 5.81 -6.29 31.46
C VAL A 568 5.16 -6.41 30.08
N GLY A 569 5.27 -5.33 29.30
CA GLY A 569 4.87 -5.30 27.91
C GLY A 569 5.92 -4.64 27.02
N THR A 570 5.75 -4.82 25.71
CA THR A 570 6.42 -4.02 24.68
C THR A 570 5.39 -3.52 23.68
N ILE A 571 5.67 -2.46 22.93
CA ILE A 571 4.74 -1.89 21.94
C ILE A 571 5.29 -2.01 20.53
N VAL A 572 4.39 -2.32 19.59
CA VAL A 572 4.63 -2.34 18.15
C VAL A 572 3.38 -1.83 17.43
N GLY A 573 3.54 -0.84 16.56
CA GLY A 573 2.41 -0.12 15.98
C GLY A 573 1.51 0.46 17.08
N ASP A 574 0.23 0.10 17.04
CA ASP A 574 -0.78 0.51 18.03
C ASP A 574 -1.12 -0.61 19.04
N HIS A 575 -0.29 -1.65 19.11
CA HIS A 575 -0.53 -2.83 19.94
C HIS A 575 0.59 -3.04 20.96
N ILE A 576 0.19 -3.35 22.19
CA ILE A 576 1.07 -3.86 23.23
C ILE A 576 1.12 -5.38 23.15
N ILE A 577 2.32 -5.95 23.17
CA ILE A 577 2.59 -7.37 23.33
C ILE A 577 2.75 -7.64 24.83
N ASP A 578 1.89 -8.48 25.39
CA ASP A 578 2.01 -8.98 26.76
C ASP A 578 3.19 -9.95 26.87
N VAL A 579 4.35 -9.41 27.28
CA VAL A 579 5.61 -10.16 27.35
C VAL A 579 5.56 -11.21 28.46
N LYS A 580 4.81 -10.95 29.55
CA LYS A 580 4.61 -11.92 30.63
C LYS A 580 3.85 -13.15 30.11
N LEU A 581 2.74 -12.93 29.41
CA LEU A 581 1.96 -14.01 28.82
C LEU A 581 2.78 -14.76 27.77
N LEU A 582 3.48 -14.04 26.90
CA LEU A 582 4.33 -14.66 25.88
C LEU A 582 5.46 -15.50 26.48
N ALA A 583 6.07 -15.04 27.58
CA ALA A 583 7.11 -15.79 28.30
C ALA A 583 6.61 -17.11 28.91
N SER A 584 5.32 -17.22 29.22
CA SER A 584 4.69 -18.46 29.70
C SER A 584 4.55 -19.55 28.63
N ARG A 585 4.77 -19.20 27.35
CA ARG A 585 4.71 -20.13 26.19
C ARG A 585 6.10 -20.66 25.78
N ASP A 586 7.09 -20.56 26.66
CA ASP A 586 8.46 -21.08 26.47
C ASP A 586 9.21 -20.56 25.22
N VAL A 587 8.78 -19.42 24.66
CA VAL A 587 9.35 -18.90 23.40
C VAL A 587 10.74 -18.27 23.55
N PHE A 588 11.16 -17.96 24.78
CA PHE A 588 12.46 -17.36 25.09
C PHE A 588 13.53 -18.39 25.45
N ASP A 589 13.28 -19.68 25.24
CA ASP A 589 14.28 -20.72 25.48
C ASP A 589 15.34 -20.71 24.36
N GLY A 590 16.63 -20.67 24.72
CA GLY A 590 17.73 -20.59 23.76
C GLY A 590 19.12 -20.63 24.39
N SER A 591 20.14 -20.88 23.57
CA SER A 591 21.54 -21.08 24.02
C SER A 591 22.17 -19.88 24.73
N ALA A 592 21.61 -18.67 24.55
CA ALA A 592 22.07 -17.45 25.19
C ALA A 592 21.55 -17.30 26.65
N VAL A 593 20.57 -18.10 27.05
CA VAL A 593 19.97 -18.07 28.38
C VAL A 593 20.32 -19.37 29.10
N GLN A 594 21.31 -19.32 30.00
CA GLN A 594 21.73 -20.50 30.77
C GLN A 594 20.62 -20.99 31.73
N ASP A 595 19.74 -20.08 32.16
CA ASP A 595 18.60 -20.38 33.03
C ASP A 595 17.37 -19.58 32.59
N SER A 596 16.54 -20.20 31.73
CA SER A 596 15.27 -19.62 31.28
C SER A 596 14.31 -19.28 32.42
N SER A 597 14.44 -19.94 33.58
CA SER A 597 13.56 -19.68 34.73
C SER A 597 13.81 -18.29 35.33
N THR A 598 15.07 -17.86 35.40
CA THR A 598 15.43 -16.51 35.86
C THR A 598 14.86 -15.42 34.95
N LEU A 599 14.90 -15.61 33.62
CA LEU A 599 14.32 -14.65 32.67
C LEU A 599 12.79 -14.60 32.78
N LYS A 600 12.12 -15.77 32.81
CA LYS A 600 10.65 -15.86 32.98
C LYS A 600 10.19 -15.21 34.28
N SER A 601 10.93 -15.42 35.38
CA SER A 601 10.67 -14.74 36.65
C SER A 601 10.82 -13.23 36.52
N ALA A 602 11.87 -12.74 35.86
CA ALA A 602 12.10 -11.31 35.67
C ALA A 602 11.02 -10.62 34.82
N LEU A 603 10.51 -11.31 33.78
CA LEU A 603 9.43 -10.81 32.92
C LEU A 603 8.04 -10.90 33.56
N SER A 604 7.91 -11.61 34.69
CA SER A 604 6.66 -11.73 35.44
C SER A 604 6.47 -10.67 36.53
N GLU A 605 7.49 -9.85 36.77
CA GLU A 605 7.47 -8.76 37.76
C GLU A 605 6.56 -7.60 37.35
N GLN A 606 6.18 -6.78 38.34
CA GLN A 606 5.35 -5.58 38.14
C GLN A 606 6.18 -4.32 37.82
N ALA A 607 7.50 -4.45 37.73
CA ALA A 607 8.43 -3.39 37.36
C ALA A 607 9.63 -3.97 36.61
N LEU A 608 10.24 -3.19 35.72
CA LEU A 608 11.36 -3.67 34.89
C LEU A 608 12.67 -3.83 35.66
N ASN A 609 12.77 -3.49 36.95
CA ASN A 609 14.03 -3.53 37.71
C ASN A 609 14.73 -4.89 37.63
N ARG A 610 14.00 -6.00 37.76
CA ARG A 610 14.61 -7.33 37.69
C ARG A 610 15.13 -7.63 36.29
N PHE A 611 14.35 -7.32 35.25
CA PHE A 611 14.78 -7.46 33.85
C PHE A 611 15.96 -6.55 33.52
N ALA A 612 15.96 -5.30 33.99
CA ALA A 612 17.03 -4.33 33.82
C ALA A 612 18.34 -4.76 34.50
N SER A 613 18.25 -5.51 35.61
CA SER A 613 19.43 -6.04 36.32
C SER A 613 20.09 -7.23 35.61
N LEU A 614 19.42 -7.84 34.63
CA LEU A 614 19.98 -8.96 33.88
C LEU A 614 21.16 -8.52 33.00
N PRO A 615 22.12 -9.42 32.73
CA PRO A 615 23.24 -9.13 31.83
C PRO A 615 22.75 -8.60 30.48
N GLN A 616 23.50 -7.65 29.90
CA GLN A 616 23.13 -6.99 28.64
C GLN A 616 22.76 -8.00 27.54
N HIS A 617 23.58 -9.04 27.33
CA HIS A 617 23.32 -10.05 26.31
C HIS A 617 21.97 -10.78 26.47
N VAL A 618 21.46 -10.96 27.69
CA VAL A 618 20.13 -11.57 27.95
C VAL A 618 19.01 -10.60 27.55
N ARG A 619 19.18 -9.31 27.86
CA ARG A 619 18.22 -8.27 27.48
C ARG A 619 18.19 -8.08 25.96
N SER A 620 19.35 -8.00 25.32
CA SER A 620 19.48 -7.90 23.86
C SER A 620 18.91 -9.15 23.17
N PHE A 621 19.15 -10.36 23.72
CA PHE A 621 18.53 -11.60 23.24
C PHE A 621 16.99 -11.54 23.34
N THR A 622 16.44 -11.09 24.47
CA THR A 622 14.98 -10.99 24.67
C THR A 622 14.35 -10.05 23.64
N ARG A 623 14.96 -8.88 23.42
CA ARG A 623 14.51 -7.93 22.39
C ARG A 623 14.62 -8.52 20.99
N GLN A 624 15.76 -9.14 20.65
CA GLN A 624 15.95 -9.77 19.34
C GLN A 624 14.94 -10.91 19.13
N ARG A 625 14.67 -11.72 20.16
CA ARG A 625 13.69 -12.80 20.08
C ARG A 625 12.28 -12.29 19.84
N LEU A 626 11.88 -11.17 20.45
CA LEU A 626 10.61 -10.51 20.15
C LEU A 626 10.53 -10.06 18.69
N ILE A 627 11.61 -9.49 18.15
CA ILE A 627 11.72 -9.11 16.74
C ILE A 627 11.59 -10.36 15.86
N ASP A 628 12.36 -11.41 16.14
CA ASP A 628 12.32 -12.66 15.37
C ASP A 628 10.91 -13.27 15.38
N LEU A 629 10.20 -13.24 16.51
CA LEU A 629 8.81 -13.74 16.59
C LEU A 629 7.82 -12.88 15.79
N LEU A 630 8.09 -11.58 15.67
CA LEU A 630 7.27 -10.67 14.85
C LEU A 630 7.59 -10.81 13.36
N GLU A 631 8.82 -11.19 13.00
CA GLU A 631 9.26 -11.30 11.61
C GLU A 631 9.09 -12.70 11.01
N ASP A 632 9.09 -13.75 11.85
CA ASP A 632 8.96 -15.13 11.42
C ASP A 632 7.49 -15.54 11.32
N GLY A 633 6.97 -15.66 10.09
CA GLY A 633 5.62 -16.14 9.81
C GLY A 633 5.31 -17.56 10.32
N SER A 634 6.32 -18.33 10.73
CA SER A 634 6.14 -19.62 11.39
C SER A 634 6.02 -19.54 12.93
N SER A 635 6.17 -18.34 13.51
CA SER A 635 6.16 -18.15 14.95
C SER A 635 4.77 -18.39 15.58
N VAL A 636 4.76 -18.56 16.90
CA VAL A 636 3.52 -18.68 17.67
C VAL A 636 2.64 -17.44 17.57
N LEU A 637 3.21 -16.27 17.25
CA LEU A 637 2.42 -15.05 17.09
C LEU A 637 1.59 -15.06 15.80
N PHE A 638 1.96 -15.85 14.79
CA PHE A 638 1.18 -16.02 13.55
C PHE A 638 0.31 -17.27 13.59
N ASN A 639 0.85 -18.39 14.07
CA ASN A 639 0.23 -19.70 13.90
C ASN A 639 -0.74 -20.09 15.03
N ASP A 640 -0.58 -19.53 16.23
CA ASP A 640 -1.46 -19.81 17.36
C ASP A 640 -2.45 -18.65 17.54
N LYS A 641 -3.69 -18.87 17.10
CA LYS A 641 -4.76 -17.86 17.15
C LYS A 641 -5.10 -17.42 18.58
N GLU A 642 -5.00 -18.31 19.55
CA GLU A 642 -5.28 -17.97 20.95
C GLU A 642 -4.16 -17.09 21.50
N VAL A 643 -2.90 -17.45 21.22
CA VAL A 643 -1.75 -16.61 21.60
C VAL A 643 -1.82 -15.26 20.90
N ASN A 644 -2.11 -15.19 19.60
CA ASN A 644 -2.25 -13.91 18.89
C ASN A 644 -3.34 -13.02 19.52
N ARG A 645 -4.51 -13.59 19.81
CA ARG A 645 -5.63 -12.84 20.43
C ARG A 645 -5.28 -12.36 21.83
N ASP A 646 -4.65 -13.20 22.65
CA ASP A 646 -4.47 -12.92 24.07
C ASP A 646 -3.20 -12.08 24.35
N VAL A 647 -2.17 -12.19 23.52
CA VAL A 647 -0.90 -11.45 23.68
C VAL A 647 -0.98 -10.02 23.13
N PHE A 648 -1.70 -9.80 22.03
CA PHE A 648 -1.82 -8.46 21.44
C PHE A 648 -2.99 -7.68 22.04
N ILE A 649 -2.66 -6.57 22.71
CA ILE A 649 -3.61 -5.71 23.40
C ILE A 649 -3.60 -4.35 22.69
N ASN A 650 -4.76 -3.78 22.39
CA ASN A 650 -4.82 -2.43 21.82
C ASN A 650 -4.27 -1.42 22.84
N ALA A 651 -3.29 -0.62 22.44
CA ALA A 651 -2.62 0.32 23.34
C ALA A 651 -3.57 1.34 23.98
N GLN A 652 -4.69 1.67 23.32
CA GLN A 652 -5.71 2.59 23.84
C GLN A 652 -6.52 1.99 24.99
N GLN A 653 -6.57 0.67 25.11
CA GLN A 653 -7.24 -0.05 26.20
C GLN A 653 -6.32 -0.31 27.40
N ALA A 654 -5.04 0.05 27.28
CA ALA A 654 -4.05 -0.18 28.31
C ALA A 654 -3.82 1.07 29.16
N LYS A 655 -3.71 0.85 30.46
CA LYS A 655 -3.22 1.85 31.41
C LYS A 655 -1.73 1.65 31.63
N MET A 656 -0.93 2.64 31.27
CA MET A 656 0.51 2.62 31.49
C MET A 656 0.87 3.01 32.93
N HIS A 657 1.94 2.41 33.45
CA HIS A 657 2.50 2.69 34.79
C HIS A 657 3.95 3.16 34.68
N LEU A 658 4.55 3.53 35.82
CA LEU A 658 5.99 3.77 35.86
C LEU A 658 6.75 2.48 35.47
N PRO A 659 7.73 2.56 34.56
CA PRO A 659 8.37 1.37 34.02
C PRO A 659 9.32 0.70 35.03
N LEU A 660 9.90 1.46 35.97
CA LEU A 660 10.79 0.97 37.01
C LEU A 660 10.40 1.58 38.37
N GLN A 661 10.68 0.84 39.44
CA GLN A 661 10.74 1.39 40.78
C GLN A 661 12.01 2.24 40.92
N ILE A 662 11.82 3.54 41.13
CA ILE A 662 12.90 4.53 41.11
C ILE A 662 13.41 4.75 42.54
N GLY A 663 14.56 4.14 42.85
CA GLY A 663 15.20 4.26 44.18
C GLY A 663 15.90 5.61 44.41
N GLY A 664 16.34 6.25 43.34
CA GLY A 664 17.06 7.52 43.35
C GLY A 664 16.84 8.28 42.04
N PHE A 665 16.79 9.61 42.14
CA PHE A 665 16.66 10.52 41.01
C PHE A 665 17.67 11.65 41.18
N ALA A 666 18.49 11.86 40.16
CA ALA A 666 19.38 13.00 40.07
C ALA A 666 19.12 13.73 38.77
N ASP A 667 19.07 15.04 38.85
CA ASP A 667 18.83 15.89 37.70
C ASP A 667 20.04 16.80 37.46
N PHE A 668 20.48 16.84 36.21
CA PHE A 668 21.74 17.43 35.79
C PHE A 668 21.54 18.80 35.15
N LEU A 669 22.65 19.45 34.83
CA LEU A 669 22.71 20.61 33.96
C LEU A 669 23.69 20.30 32.84
N CYS A 670 23.19 19.76 31.72
CA CYS A 670 24.04 19.32 30.61
C CYS A 670 23.97 20.18 29.34
N SER A 671 22.95 21.04 29.17
CA SER A 671 22.84 21.91 27.99
C SER A 671 23.64 23.21 28.18
N GLU A 672 24.62 23.45 27.29
CA GLU A 672 25.38 24.71 27.24
C GLU A 672 24.47 25.90 26.94
N THR A 673 23.53 25.73 26.01
CA THR A 673 22.58 26.80 25.64
C THR A 673 21.70 27.19 26.83
N HIS A 674 21.18 26.21 27.57
CA HIS A 674 20.37 26.47 28.77
C HIS A 674 21.20 27.16 29.86
N HIS A 675 22.43 26.67 30.10
CA HIS A 675 23.37 27.26 31.04
C HIS A 675 23.67 28.73 30.72
N ASP A 676 24.05 29.04 29.49
CA ASP A 676 24.40 30.40 29.06
C ASP A 676 23.19 31.35 29.11
N ASN A 677 22.00 30.87 28.74
CA ASN A 677 20.75 31.62 28.87
C ASN A 677 20.43 31.93 30.34
N GLY A 678 20.53 30.93 31.22
CA GLY A 678 20.35 31.10 32.66
C GLY A 678 21.31 32.12 33.26
N ASN A 679 22.59 32.06 32.88
CA ASN A 679 23.61 33.02 33.32
C ASN A 679 23.29 34.45 32.86
N ARG A 680 22.96 34.61 31.57
CA ARG A 680 22.61 35.90 30.97
C ARG A 680 21.39 36.54 31.62
N MET A 681 20.37 35.76 31.95
CA MET A 681 19.13 36.27 32.55
C MET A 681 19.24 36.56 34.04
N SER A 682 20.00 35.74 34.77
CA SER A 682 20.16 35.87 36.23
C SER A 682 21.30 36.80 36.64
N GLY A 683 22.25 37.07 35.74
CA GLY A 683 23.48 37.81 36.04
C GLY A 683 24.47 37.05 36.91
N LYS A 684 24.26 35.75 37.12
CA LYS A 684 25.12 34.87 37.92
C LYS A 684 25.85 33.91 36.98
N SER A 685 27.12 33.63 37.26
CA SER A 685 27.90 32.63 36.52
C SER A 685 27.97 31.34 37.34
N VAL A 686 27.90 30.18 36.67
CA VAL A 686 28.19 28.86 37.26
C VAL A 686 29.44 28.27 36.60
N PRO A 687 30.66 28.73 36.97
CA PRO A 687 31.91 28.35 36.27
C PRO A 687 32.17 26.84 36.24
N ALA A 688 31.65 26.11 37.22
CA ALA A 688 31.80 24.66 37.35
C ALA A 688 31.27 23.87 36.13
N PHE A 689 30.31 24.43 35.38
CA PHE A 689 29.65 23.75 34.27
C PHE A 689 30.64 23.21 33.23
N TYR A 690 31.70 23.95 32.90
CA TYR A 690 32.68 23.51 31.87
C TYR A 690 33.75 22.55 32.43
N HIS A 691 33.69 22.19 33.71
CA HIS A 691 34.68 21.31 34.36
C HIS A 691 34.11 19.95 34.75
N PHE A 692 32.84 19.89 35.15
CA PHE A 692 32.11 18.67 35.44
C PHE A 692 30.60 18.88 35.24
N PRO A 693 29.81 17.83 34.97
CA PRO A 693 28.35 17.95 34.80
C PRO A 693 27.67 18.22 36.15
N PRO A 694 27.20 19.45 36.44
CA PRO A 694 26.59 19.77 37.72
C PRO A 694 25.24 19.05 37.85
N MET A 695 24.87 18.69 39.08
CA MET A 695 23.60 18.02 39.36
C MET A 695 23.08 18.32 40.77
N TYR A 696 21.81 18.00 41.00
CA TYR A 696 21.20 17.94 42.32
C TYR A 696 20.35 16.66 42.45
N THR A 697 20.05 16.27 43.68
CA THR A 697 19.15 15.12 43.94
C THR A 697 17.70 15.58 43.83
N GLY A 698 16.95 15.00 42.90
CA GLY A 698 15.54 15.27 42.71
C GLY A 698 14.65 14.46 43.65
N ARG A 699 13.33 14.65 43.53
CA ARG A 699 12.32 13.98 44.38
C ARG A 699 11.73 12.76 43.67
N THR A 700 12.05 11.56 44.16
CA THR A 700 11.55 10.30 43.56
C THR A 700 10.05 10.09 43.74
N THR A 701 9.47 10.55 44.85
CA THR A 701 8.05 10.32 45.19
C THR A 701 7.07 11.09 44.30
N SER A 702 7.54 12.12 43.60
CA SER A 702 6.74 12.95 42.70
C SER A 702 6.97 12.63 41.23
N ILE A 703 7.69 11.54 40.93
CA ILE A 703 7.82 11.05 39.56
C ILE A 703 6.54 10.31 39.21
N ILE A 704 5.88 10.75 38.14
CA ILE A 704 4.58 10.25 37.70
C ILE A 704 4.63 9.78 36.24
N PRO A 705 3.82 8.78 35.85
CA PRO A 705 3.74 8.38 34.46
C PRO A 705 3.01 9.45 33.63
N SER A 706 3.24 9.41 32.32
CA SER A 706 2.53 10.21 31.32
C SER A 706 1.00 10.14 31.45
N GLY A 707 0.32 11.26 31.20
CA GLY A 707 -1.15 11.41 31.22
C GLY A 707 -1.72 11.81 32.58
N GLN A 708 -0.95 11.71 33.67
CA GLN A 708 -1.42 12.14 34.98
C GLN A 708 -1.44 13.68 35.09
N SER A 709 -2.57 14.23 35.51
CA SER A 709 -2.71 15.67 35.73
C SER A 709 -1.97 16.15 36.98
N ILE A 710 -1.49 17.39 36.95
CA ILE A 710 -0.63 18.00 37.96
C ILE A 710 -1.32 19.22 38.51
N LYS A 711 -1.37 19.36 39.84
CA LYS A 711 -1.91 20.57 40.47
C LYS A 711 -0.85 21.65 40.55
N ARG A 712 -1.24 22.89 40.23
CA ARG A 712 -0.37 24.05 40.42
C ARG A 712 0.07 24.15 41.89
N PRO A 713 1.39 24.12 42.18
CA PRO A 713 1.86 24.06 43.55
C PRO A 713 1.67 25.40 44.28
N LYS A 714 1.48 25.28 45.60
CA LYS A 714 1.61 26.40 46.54
C LYS A 714 2.97 26.32 47.22
N GLY A 715 3.57 27.46 47.52
CA GLY A 715 4.83 27.54 48.24
C GLY A 715 5.13 28.96 48.69
N MET A 716 6.33 29.16 49.23
CA MET A 716 6.79 30.49 49.62
C MET A 716 7.20 31.28 48.37
N ILE A 717 6.48 32.36 48.08
CA ILE A 717 6.72 33.24 46.93
C ILE A 717 6.96 34.69 47.40
N PRO A 718 7.71 35.51 46.65
CA PRO A 718 7.94 36.92 47.01
C PRO A 718 6.64 37.75 46.95
N ARG A 719 6.39 38.59 47.95
CA ARG A 719 5.19 39.44 48.09
C ARG A 719 5.19 40.65 47.15
N SER A 720 6.36 41.25 46.93
CA SER A 720 6.59 42.36 45.98
C SER A 720 8.02 42.31 45.44
N PRO A 721 8.24 42.38 44.11
CA PRO A 721 9.58 42.54 43.55
C PRO A 721 10.13 43.94 43.88
N GLY A 722 11.24 44.03 44.63
CA GLY A 722 12.04 45.27 44.74
C GLY A 722 11.93 46.09 46.03
N SER A 723 11.48 45.54 47.17
CA SER A 723 11.62 46.20 48.47
C SER A 723 13.09 46.34 48.89
N GLN A 724 13.48 47.53 49.37
CA GLN A 724 14.85 47.82 49.82
C GLN A 724 15.27 47.07 51.10
N GLU A 725 14.31 46.49 51.84
CA GLU A 725 14.55 45.69 53.06
C GLU A 725 14.73 44.18 52.79
N GLY A 726 14.77 43.77 51.52
CA GLY A 726 14.78 42.36 51.11
C GLY A 726 13.36 41.84 50.79
N PRO A 727 13.23 40.70 50.08
CA PRO A 727 11.92 40.18 49.68
C PRO A 727 11.16 39.66 50.91
N GLU A 728 10.02 40.26 51.24
CA GLU A 728 9.02 39.59 52.09
C GLU A 728 8.46 38.38 51.34
N TYR A 729 8.38 37.23 52.01
CA TYR A 729 7.81 36.01 51.44
C TYR A 729 6.41 35.74 52.00
N GLN A 730 5.53 35.18 51.17
CA GLN A 730 4.20 34.72 51.56
C GLN A 730 3.95 33.31 51.04
N PHE A 731 3.13 32.53 51.74
CA PHE A 731 2.64 31.26 51.21
C PHE A 731 1.53 31.52 50.20
N GLY A 732 1.69 31.07 48.95
CA GLY A 732 0.75 31.34 47.88
C GLY A 732 0.91 30.42 46.68
N THR A 733 -0.01 30.55 45.73
CA THR A 733 -0.02 29.78 44.48
C THR A 733 1.08 30.27 43.54
N SER A 734 1.83 29.34 42.93
CA SER A 734 2.88 29.69 41.97
C SER A 734 2.32 30.39 40.73
N THR A 735 2.86 31.56 40.43
CA THR A 735 2.53 32.39 39.26
C THR A 735 3.47 32.17 38.07
N LYS A 736 4.59 31.49 38.30
CA LYS A 736 5.64 31.23 37.30
C LYS A 736 5.89 29.74 37.15
N PHE A 737 4.86 29.02 36.72
CA PHE A 737 4.93 27.58 36.49
C PHE A 737 5.38 27.27 35.06
N ASP A 738 6.26 26.28 34.93
CA ASP A 738 7.05 26.03 33.73
C ASP A 738 7.20 24.51 33.48
N PHE A 739 7.53 24.16 32.24
CA PHE A 739 7.96 22.82 31.86
C PHE A 739 9.46 22.83 31.57
N GLU A 740 10.10 21.66 31.63
CA GLU A 740 11.49 21.48 31.20
C GLU A 740 11.58 20.26 30.29
N VAL A 741 12.01 20.46 29.04
CA VAL A 741 12.19 19.37 28.08
C VAL A 741 13.48 18.63 28.40
N GLU A 742 13.37 17.37 28.81
CA GLU A 742 14.53 16.55 29.18
C GLU A 742 14.44 15.12 28.66
N MET A 743 15.57 14.42 28.80
CA MET A 743 15.64 12.96 28.68
C MET A 743 16.03 12.37 30.03
N GLY A 744 15.37 11.27 30.40
CA GLY A 744 15.70 10.46 31.54
C GLY A 744 16.49 9.22 31.14
N VAL A 745 17.51 8.86 31.92
CA VAL A 745 18.36 7.70 31.68
C VAL A 745 18.28 6.74 32.85
N PHE A 746 17.87 5.50 32.58
CA PHE A 746 17.76 4.46 33.61
C PHE A 746 19.04 3.65 33.75
N VAL A 747 19.46 3.41 34.99
CA VAL A 747 20.58 2.54 35.32
C VAL A 747 20.16 1.06 35.26
N SER A 748 20.93 0.24 34.54
CA SER A 748 20.78 -1.23 34.47
C SER A 748 21.60 -1.94 35.55
N LYS A 749 22.84 -2.30 35.24
CA LYS A 749 23.76 -3.00 36.14
C LYS A 749 24.10 -2.08 37.33
N PRO A 750 23.81 -2.49 38.57
CA PRO A 750 24.12 -1.67 39.73
C PRO A 750 25.63 -1.49 39.89
N ILE A 751 26.04 -0.34 40.41
CA ILE A 751 27.43 -0.04 40.74
C ILE A 751 27.55 -0.16 42.26
N PRO A 752 28.31 -1.14 42.78
CA PRO A 752 28.49 -1.29 44.21
C PRO A 752 29.11 -0.06 44.87
N PHE A 753 28.76 0.16 46.14
CA PHE A 753 29.40 1.18 46.97
C PHE A 753 30.94 1.05 46.92
N GLY A 754 31.62 2.18 46.80
CA GLY A 754 33.07 2.28 46.70
C GLY A 754 33.63 2.06 45.28
N GLN A 755 32.85 1.56 44.33
CA GLN A 755 33.28 1.43 42.94
C GLN A 755 33.07 2.73 42.16
N ARG A 756 33.96 2.95 41.19
CA ARG A 756 33.92 4.08 40.26
C ARG A 756 34.03 3.52 38.84
N ILE A 757 33.44 4.24 37.91
CA ILE A 757 33.50 3.90 36.49
C ILE A 757 33.92 5.12 35.67
N THR A 758 34.47 4.87 34.49
CA THR A 758 34.71 5.90 33.48
C THR A 758 33.47 6.11 32.61
N ALA A 759 33.43 7.21 31.87
CA ALA A 759 32.39 7.46 30.87
C ALA A 759 32.28 6.32 29.83
N ASP A 760 33.40 5.70 29.43
CA ASP A 760 33.36 4.57 28.51
C ASP A 760 32.76 3.30 29.14
N GLN A 761 33.02 3.06 30.42
CA GLN A 761 32.41 1.95 31.17
C GLN A 761 30.92 2.18 31.43
N ALA A 762 30.47 3.43 31.57
CA ALA A 762 29.08 3.78 31.82
C ALA A 762 28.11 3.24 30.75
N LYS A 763 28.59 2.99 29.52
CA LYS A 763 27.79 2.41 28.43
C LYS A 763 27.12 1.10 28.81
N GLU A 764 27.82 0.24 29.55
CA GLU A 764 27.31 -1.08 29.99
C GLU A 764 26.30 -0.98 31.13
N HIS A 765 26.20 0.19 31.77
CA HIS A 765 25.35 0.43 32.93
C HIS A 765 24.05 1.16 32.59
N ILE A 766 23.79 1.49 31.33
CA ILE A 766 22.52 2.10 30.90
C ILE A 766 21.52 1.01 30.50
N PHE A 767 20.30 1.11 31.03
CA PHE A 767 19.18 0.25 30.64
C PHE A 767 18.50 0.75 29.37
N GLY A 768 18.17 2.03 29.36
CA GLY A 768 17.46 2.72 28.29
C GLY A 768 17.07 4.13 28.68
N LEU A 769 16.38 4.81 27.77
CA LEU A 769 16.03 6.21 27.89
C LEU A 769 14.52 6.43 27.83
N VAL A 770 14.05 7.50 28.46
CA VAL A 770 12.66 7.99 28.46
C VAL A 770 12.63 9.50 28.24
N LEU A 771 11.52 10.04 27.78
CA LEU A 771 11.26 11.48 27.87
C LEU A 771 11.01 11.85 29.33
N LEU A 772 11.44 13.05 29.72
CA LEU A 772 11.27 13.57 31.07
C LEU A 772 10.82 15.04 30.98
N ASN A 773 9.78 15.38 31.75
CA ASN A 773 9.36 16.76 31.98
C ASN A 773 9.53 17.09 33.46
N ASP A 774 10.48 17.96 33.79
CA ASP A 774 10.72 18.41 35.16
C ASP A 774 9.97 19.71 35.49
N TRP A 775 8.74 19.55 35.98
CA TRP A 775 7.84 20.66 36.20
C TRP A 775 8.35 21.62 37.26
N SER A 776 8.37 22.90 36.92
CA SER A 776 9.16 23.89 37.65
C SER A 776 8.34 25.11 38.05
N ALA A 777 8.16 25.31 39.34
CA ALA A 777 7.62 26.55 39.92
C ALA A 777 8.76 27.55 40.16
N ARG A 778 9.07 28.38 39.16
CA ARG A 778 10.24 29.27 39.13
C ARG A 778 10.28 30.29 40.25
N ASP A 779 9.13 30.82 40.65
CA ASP A 779 9.01 31.79 41.75
C ASP A 779 9.32 31.17 43.12
N ILE A 780 8.91 29.92 43.34
CA ILE A 780 9.30 29.14 44.53
C ILE A 780 10.80 28.78 44.44
N GLN A 781 11.23 28.23 43.30
CA GLN A 781 12.60 27.79 43.04
C GLN A 781 13.62 28.90 43.30
N PHE A 782 13.43 30.09 42.71
CA PHE A 782 14.39 31.19 42.86
C PHE A 782 14.46 31.74 44.28
N GLY A 783 13.40 31.58 45.08
CA GLY A 783 13.37 31.96 46.50
C GLY A 783 14.16 31.02 47.41
N GLU A 784 14.17 29.71 47.10
CA GLU A 784 14.79 28.68 47.97
C GLU A 784 16.15 28.16 47.47
N MET A 785 16.47 28.31 46.19
CA MET A 785 17.59 27.57 45.57
C MET A 785 18.99 27.98 46.04
N ILE A 786 19.14 29.10 46.73
CA ILE A 786 20.45 29.57 47.22
C ILE A 786 20.51 29.41 48.74
N PRO A 787 21.54 28.74 49.30
CA PRO A 787 22.67 28.07 48.61
C PRO A 787 22.44 26.58 48.29
N MET A 788 21.29 26.02 48.68
CA MET A 788 21.11 24.56 48.80
C MET A 788 20.69 23.83 47.52
N GLY A 789 20.44 24.57 46.43
CA GLY A 789 19.85 24.02 45.21
C GLY A 789 18.31 23.96 45.24
N PRO A 790 17.68 23.65 44.10
CA PRO A 790 16.22 23.58 44.00
C PRO A 790 15.63 22.46 44.87
N SER A 791 14.41 22.68 45.40
CA SER A 791 13.71 21.71 46.25
C SER A 791 12.20 21.68 45.94
N ASN A 792 11.36 22.39 46.70
CA ASN A 792 9.91 22.44 46.48
C ASN A 792 9.51 23.02 45.12
N GLY A 793 10.34 23.88 44.54
CA GLY A 793 10.16 24.40 43.19
C GLY A 793 10.14 23.31 42.11
N LYS A 794 10.72 22.14 42.40
CA LYS A 794 10.79 20.96 41.51
C LYS A 794 10.01 19.75 42.05
N ALA A 795 9.70 19.72 43.36
CA ALA A 795 9.06 18.58 44.00
C ALA A 795 7.57 18.39 43.66
N SER A 796 6.97 19.25 42.83
CA SER A 796 5.54 19.20 42.52
C SER A 796 5.17 17.99 41.65
N ALA A 797 5.90 17.78 40.57
CA ALA A 797 5.78 16.64 39.68
C ALA A 797 6.99 16.56 38.76
N THR A 798 7.39 15.34 38.42
CA THR A 798 8.28 15.07 37.29
C THR A 798 7.59 13.99 36.45
N THR A 799 7.28 14.28 35.19
CA THR A 799 6.57 13.31 34.32
C THR A 799 7.56 12.57 33.44
N ILE A 800 7.43 11.25 33.31
CA ILE A 800 8.22 10.47 32.34
C ILE A 800 7.36 9.70 31.34
N SER A 801 7.89 9.48 30.13
CA SER A 801 7.24 8.59 29.16
C SER A 801 7.29 7.13 29.65
N PRO A 802 6.25 6.33 29.36
CA PRO A 802 6.14 4.98 29.93
C PRO A 802 6.99 3.92 29.23
N TRP A 803 7.45 4.19 28.00
CA TRP A 803 8.23 3.27 27.19
C TRP A 803 9.73 3.55 27.31
N VAL A 804 10.48 2.60 27.84
CA VAL A 804 11.93 2.67 27.97
C VAL A 804 12.57 2.16 26.68
N VAL A 805 13.12 3.07 25.88
CA VAL A 805 13.80 2.74 24.62
C VAL A 805 15.22 2.29 24.91
N MET A 806 15.56 1.08 24.46
CA MET A 806 16.87 0.47 24.69
C MET A 806 17.97 1.09 23.80
N PRO A 807 19.23 1.19 24.27
CA PRO A 807 20.35 1.70 23.46
C PRO A 807 20.55 0.97 22.13
N GLU A 808 20.22 -0.33 22.07
CA GLU A 808 20.30 -1.15 20.86
C GLU A 808 19.33 -0.67 19.75
N ALA A 809 18.16 -0.12 20.11
CA ALA A 809 17.23 0.47 19.15
C ALA A 809 17.75 1.81 18.57
N LEU A 810 18.67 2.46 19.29
CA LEU A 810 19.22 3.77 18.98
C LEU A 810 20.61 3.69 18.31
N GLU A 811 21.07 2.51 17.91
CA GLU A 811 22.40 2.29 17.33
C GLU A 811 22.67 3.20 16.12
N ALA A 812 21.67 3.38 15.25
CA ALA A 812 21.78 4.24 14.05
C ALA A 812 21.80 5.75 14.37
N ALA A 813 21.40 6.13 15.58
CA ALA A 813 21.38 7.51 16.04
C ALA A 813 22.61 7.87 16.89
N GLN A 814 23.52 6.93 17.17
CA GLN A 814 24.73 7.21 17.94
C GLN A 814 25.62 8.23 17.22
N ILE A 815 26.11 9.22 17.96
CA ILE A 815 26.91 10.32 17.43
C ILE A 815 27.97 10.81 18.43
N GLY A 816 29.00 11.47 17.91
CA GLY A 816 29.98 12.24 18.68
C GLY A 816 29.36 13.52 19.28
N PHE A 817 30.14 14.28 20.05
CA PHE A 817 29.72 15.62 20.45
C PHE A 817 29.50 16.50 19.22
N VAL A 818 28.45 17.32 19.23
CA VAL A 818 28.17 18.30 18.16
C VAL A 818 28.64 19.71 18.56
N SER A 819 28.60 20.05 19.87
CA SER A 819 29.16 21.32 20.36
C SER A 819 30.66 21.37 20.08
N GLU A 820 31.08 22.39 19.32
CA GLU A 820 32.49 22.65 19.01
C GLU A 820 33.33 22.81 20.29
N LYS A 821 32.74 23.42 21.32
CA LYS A 821 33.39 23.60 22.61
C LYS A 821 33.55 22.30 23.36
N ALA A 822 32.50 21.47 23.43
CA ALA A 822 32.59 20.14 24.04
C ALA A 822 33.64 19.25 23.33
N GLN A 823 33.76 19.35 22.00
CA GLN A 823 34.81 18.66 21.24
C GLN A 823 36.22 19.17 21.58
N ALA A 824 36.40 20.49 21.68
CA ALA A 824 37.69 21.10 22.01
C ALA A 824 38.14 20.77 23.44
N ASP A 825 37.19 20.77 24.39
CA ASP A 825 37.47 20.63 25.82
C ASP A 825 37.60 19.16 26.26
N ILE A 826 37.27 18.19 25.41
CA ILE A 826 37.24 16.75 25.75
C ILE A 826 38.57 16.25 26.36
N SER A 827 39.71 16.77 25.89
CA SER A 827 41.05 16.41 26.36
C SER A 827 41.41 17.03 27.71
N SER A 828 40.72 18.11 28.08
CA SER A 828 40.89 18.85 29.33
C SER A 828 39.98 18.35 30.45
N HIS A 829 38.94 17.58 30.13
CA HIS A 829 38.04 16.99 31.12
C HIS A 829 38.80 16.04 32.07
N PRO A 830 38.33 15.87 33.32
CA PRO A 830 38.89 14.87 34.24
C PRO A 830 38.92 13.47 33.63
N LEU A 831 39.97 12.67 33.90
CA LEU A 831 40.19 11.35 33.29
C LEU A 831 38.97 10.41 33.31
N HIS A 832 38.16 10.42 34.37
CA HIS A 832 36.96 9.58 34.48
C HIS A 832 35.80 10.03 33.57
N LEU A 833 35.81 11.28 33.12
CA LEU A 833 34.84 11.88 32.21
C LEU A 833 35.36 11.95 30.76
N GLN A 834 36.62 11.58 30.52
CA GLN A 834 37.16 11.49 29.17
C GLN A 834 36.60 10.26 28.46
N HIS A 835 36.22 10.45 27.20
CA HIS A 835 35.94 9.36 26.28
C HIS A 835 37.22 8.96 25.54
N SER A 836 37.34 7.68 25.16
CA SER A 836 38.46 7.18 24.38
C SER A 836 38.64 7.98 23.07
N SER A 837 39.89 8.27 22.71
CA SER A 837 40.20 9.07 21.51
C SER A 837 39.62 8.45 20.24
N GLY A 838 38.84 9.23 19.49
CA GLY A 838 38.17 8.79 18.26
C GLY A 838 36.83 8.09 18.46
N ASP A 839 36.31 7.99 19.69
CA ASP A 839 34.98 7.46 19.94
C ASP A 839 33.90 8.39 19.36
N THR A 840 33.14 7.85 18.42
CA THR A 840 32.06 8.55 17.71
C THR A 840 30.68 8.23 18.31
N LYS A 841 30.63 7.53 19.44
CA LYS A 841 29.38 7.02 20.06
C LYS A 841 29.25 7.50 21.50
N VAL A 842 29.21 8.81 21.69
CA VAL A 842 29.15 9.46 23.02
C VAL A 842 27.76 9.98 23.37
N SER A 843 26.91 10.27 22.38
CA SER A 843 25.52 10.69 22.57
C SER A 843 24.63 10.12 21.44
N TRP A 844 23.40 10.62 21.34
CA TRP A 844 22.43 10.23 20.33
C TRP A 844 21.77 11.44 19.66
N ASP A 845 21.51 11.35 18.35
CA ASP A 845 20.67 12.29 17.59
C ASP A 845 19.19 11.96 17.84
N ILE A 846 18.65 12.52 18.92
CA ILE A 846 17.26 12.34 19.36
C ILE A 846 16.60 13.71 19.35
N VAL A 847 15.62 13.89 18.47
CA VAL A 847 14.79 15.08 18.41
C VAL A 847 13.82 15.07 19.58
N LEU A 848 13.71 16.20 20.28
CA LEU A 848 12.81 16.42 21.40
C LEU A 848 11.86 17.56 21.05
N GLU A 849 10.57 17.38 21.27
CA GLU A 849 9.54 18.36 20.95
C GLU A 849 8.60 18.54 22.13
N ALA A 850 8.19 19.78 22.39
CA ALA A 850 7.17 20.13 23.37
C ALA A 850 6.04 20.89 22.70
N THR A 851 4.81 20.43 22.90
CA THR A 851 3.59 21.04 22.38
C THR A 851 2.66 21.41 23.51
N ILE A 852 2.09 22.62 23.44
CA ILE A 852 1.01 23.06 24.34
C ILE A 852 -0.33 22.77 23.67
N LEU A 853 -1.22 22.09 24.40
CA LEU A 853 -2.59 21.80 24.03
C LEU A 853 -3.55 22.60 24.92
N ARG A 854 -4.58 23.19 24.30
CA ARG A 854 -5.68 23.90 24.95
C ARG A 854 -6.98 23.55 24.25
N SER A 855 -8.07 23.37 25.00
CA SER A 855 -9.35 22.87 24.46
C SER A 855 -9.95 23.77 23.38
N ASP A 856 -9.64 25.07 23.40
CA ASP A 856 -10.21 26.12 22.56
C ASP A 856 -9.25 26.64 21.47
N GLN A 857 -8.03 26.10 21.37
CA GLN A 857 -6.96 26.64 20.50
C GLN A 857 -6.20 25.54 19.77
N PRO A 858 -5.64 25.83 18.59
CA PRO A 858 -4.81 24.86 17.87
C PRO A 858 -3.54 24.53 18.66
N PRO A 859 -3.05 23.26 18.61
CA PRO A 859 -1.77 22.86 19.20
C PRO A 859 -0.64 23.80 18.77
N THR A 860 0.19 24.21 19.73
CA THR A 860 1.33 25.10 19.49
C THR A 860 2.63 24.42 19.91
N LEU A 861 3.53 24.20 18.94
CA LEU A 861 4.90 23.76 19.19
C LEU A 861 5.66 24.89 19.89
N VAL A 862 6.16 24.63 21.10
CA VAL A 862 6.90 25.61 21.91
C VAL A 862 8.37 25.27 22.05
N CYS A 863 8.77 24.03 21.74
CA CYS A 863 10.16 23.64 21.67
C CYS A 863 10.35 22.52 20.63
N ARG A 864 11.40 22.63 19.82
CA ARG A 864 12.02 21.55 19.06
C ARG A 864 13.53 21.62 19.27
N SER A 865 14.05 20.80 20.17
CA SER A 865 15.47 20.69 20.51
C SER A 865 16.01 19.29 20.18
N ASN A 866 17.26 19.01 20.56
CA ASN A 866 17.89 17.73 20.30
C ASN A 866 18.89 17.34 21.39
N LEU A 867 18.91 16.05 21.76
CA LEU A 867 19.84 15.51 22.75
C LEU A 867 21.32 15.64 22.34
N LYS A 868 21.61 15.65 21.03
CA LYS A 868 22.99 15.78 20.53
C LYS A 868 23.65 17.13 20.84
N ASP A 869 22.83 18.13 21.19
CA ASP A 869 23.29 19.49 21.50
C ASP A 869 23.69 19.66 22.97
N LEU A 870 23.58 18.60 23.79
CA LEU A 870 24.12 18.61 25.14
C LEU A 870 25.65 18.70 25.13
N TYR A 871 26.19 19.45 26.08
CA TYR A 871 27.62 19.57 26.32
C TYR A 871 28.18 18.34 27.04
N TRP A 872 27.46 17.86 28.05
CA TRP A 872 27.81 16.66 28.80
C TRP A 872 26.98 15.46 28.33
N SER A 873 27.64 14.32 28.10
CA SER A 873 26.96 13.12 27.63
C SER A 873 26.26 12.37 28.77
N PRO A 874 25.21 11.58 28.47
CA PRO A 874 24.60 10.65 29.42
C PRO A 874 25.58 9.70 30.11
N TYR A 875 26.65 9.32 29.41
CA TYR A 875 27.70 8.47 29.97
C TYR A 875 28.57 9.22 30.99
N GLN A 876 28.88 10.48 30.73
CA GLN A 876 29.58 11.35 31.67
C GLN A 876 28.73 11.66 32.91
N MET A 877 27.40 11.81 32.76
CA MET A 877 26.47 11.99 33.87
C MET A 877 26.60 10.83 34.88
N LEU A 878 26.49 9.57 34.41
CA LEU A 878 26.58 8.41 35.29
C LEU A 878 27.99 8.25 35.89
N ALA A 879 29.05 8.45 35.11
CA ALA A 879 30.42 8.38 35.61
C ALA A 879 30.69 9.43 36.70
N HIS A 880 30.15 10.65 36.54
CA HIS A 880 30.23 11.69 37.55
C HIS A 880 29.38 11.35 38.79
N TYR A 881 28.16 10.86 38.58
CA TYR A 881 27.21 10.51 39.63
C TYR A 881 27.80 9.57 40.68
N VAL A 882 28.55 8.55 40.22
CA VAL A 882 29.19 7.56 41.12
C VAL A 882 30.65 7.86 41.41
N SER A 883 31.21 8.96 40.89
CA SER A 883 32.61 9.34 41.11
C SER A 883 33.02 9.48 42.59
N PRO A 884 32.14 9.85 43.55
CA PRO A 884 32.49 9.83 44.98
C PRO A 884 32.66 8.42 45.54
N GLY A 885 32.15 7.39 44.85
CA GLY A 885 32.01 6.02 45.36
C GLY A 885 30.67 5.75 46.03
N SER A 886 29.64 6.56 45.77
CA SER A 886 28.27 6.37 46.28
C SER A 886 27.64 5.04 45.83
N GLY A 887 28.06 4.52 44.67
CA GLY A 887 27.37 3.45 43.98
C GLY A 887 26.05 3.93 43.37
N CYS A 888 25.32 3.02 42.73
CA CYS A 888 23.97 3.26 42.19
C CYS A 888 23.21 1.95 42.05
N SER A 889 21.91 1.98 42.26
CA SER A 889 21.01 0.82 42.15
C SER A 889 20.37 0.71 40.76
N THR A 890 19.91 -0.49 40.40
CA THR A 890 19.12 -0.69 39.18
C THR A 890 17.80 0.08 39.26
N GLY A 891 17.51 0.86 38.21
CA GLY A 891 16.29 1.67 38.10
C GLY A 891 16.39 3.07 38.69
N GLU A 892 17.56 3.49 39.14
CA GLU A 892 17.82 4.91 39.35
C GLU A 892 17.70 5.69 38.03
N LEU A 893 17.16 6.90 38.14
CA LEU A 893 16.87 7.79 37.01
C LEU A 893 17.81 8.99 37.04
N LEU A 894 18.43 9.28 35.91
CA LEU A 894 19.27 10.48 35.72
C LEU A 894 18.61 11.38 34.67
N GLY A 895 18.15 12.57 35.07
CA GLY A 895 17.64 13.61 34.18
C GLY A 895 18.80 14.39 33.55
N THR A 896 18.70 14.72 32.27
CA THR A 896 19.76 15.47 31.56
C THR A 896 19.86 16.94 31.98
N GLY A 897 18.86 17.46 32.70
CA GLY A 897 18.57 18.88 32.70
C GLY A 897 17.93 19.33 31.40
N THR A 898 17.33 20.52 31.46
CA THR A 898 16.64 21.15 30.32
C THR A 898 17.50 21.13 29.05
N ALA A 899 17.00 20.47 28.00
CA ALA A 899 17.63 20.33 26.70
C ALA A 899 17.24 21.49 25.77
N SER A 900 18.07 22.55 25.79
CA SER A 900 17.99 23.66 24.83
C SER A 900 19.03 23.52 23.72
N SER A 901 18.61 23.77 22.48
CA SER A 901 19.47 23.77 21.30
C SER A 901 19.77 25.20 20.81
N PRO A 902 20.95 25.46 20.21
CA PRO A 902 21.30 26.77 19.67
C PRO A 902 20.40 27.16 18.47
N GLY A 903 20.45 28.44 18.06
CA GLY A 903 19.74 28.91 16.87
C GLY A 903 18.25 29.23 17.05
N HIS A 904 17.82 29.53 18.28
CA HIS A 904 16.43 29.89 18.58
C HIS A 904 15.92 31.08 17.73
N THR A 905 14.74 30.93 17.14
CA THR A 905 13.96 32.03 16.55
C THR A 905 12.49 31.93 16.96
N ASP A 906 11.72 33.00 16.76
CA ASP A 906 10.27 32.98 17.03
C ASP A 906 9.52 31.99 16.09
N GLU A 907 10.07 31.64 14.91
CA GLU A 907 9.51 30.64 13.98
C GLU A 907 9.99 29.20 14.27
N THR A 908 11.20 29.07 14.82
CA THR A 908 11.83 27.79 15.17
C THR A 908 12.25 27.80 16.64
N PRO A 909 11.32 27.53 17.57
CA PRO A 909 11.63 27.63 18.98
C PRO A 909 12.46 26.41 19.44
N THR A 910 13.71 26.61 19.84
CA THR A 910 14.65 25.54 20.25
C THR A 910 14.98 25.50 21.75
N LEU A 911 14.37 26.36 22.56
CA LEU A 911 14.67 26.50 23.99
C LEU A 911 13.74 25.61 24.82
N GLY A 912 14.29 24.87 25.78
CA GLY A 912 13.62 23.75 26.47
C GLY A 912 12.69 24.14 27.61
N CYS A 913 12.50 25.43 27.93
CA CYS A 913 11.55 25.89 28.94
C CYS A 913 11.01 27.30 28.66
N LEU A 914 9.88 27.67 29.27
CA LEU A 914 9.31 29.02 29.12
C LEU A 914 10.18 30.09 29.78
N PHE A 915 10.91 29.77 30.84
CA PHE A 915 11.86 30.72 31.44
C PHE A 915 12.85 31.27 30.40
N GLU A 916 13.35 30.41 29.51
CA GLU A 916 14.22 30.82 28.42
C GLU A 916 13.46 31.50 27.28
N LEU A 917 12.39 30.88 26.78
CA LEU A 917 11.59 31.40 25.65
C LEU A 917 11.05 32.81 25.91
N THR A 918 10.69 33.08 27.17
CA THR A 918 10.05 34.34 27.57
C THR A 918 11.01 35.33 28.23
N GLN A 919 12.31 34.98 28.32
CA GLN A 919 13.35 35.77 28.98
C GLN A 919 12.98 36.14 30.43
N GLY A 920 12.61 35.12 31.23
CA GLY A 920 12.13 35.29 32.59
C GLY A 920 10.76 35.96 32.68
N GLY A 921 9.91 35.77 31.67
CA GLY A 921 8.59 36.39 31.55
C GLY A 921 8.61 37.84 31.11
N LYS A 922 9.74 38.39 30.62
CA LYS A 922 9.84 39.77 30.11
C LYS A 922 9.27 39.90 28.70
N LYS A 923 9.60 38.97 27.80
CA LYS A 923 9.07 38.90 26.43
C LYS A 923 8.00 37.80 26.36
N PRO A 924 6.74 38.08 25.99
CA PRO A 924 5.76 37.02 25.82
C PRO A 924 6.08 36.17 24.58
N PHE A 925 5.79 34.87 24.65
CA PHE A 925 5.79 33.97 23.51
C PHE A 925 4.41 34.01 22.84
N LYS A 926 4.34 34.05 21.51
CA LYS A 926 3.06 34.08 20.79
C LYS A 926 2.62 32.67 20.42
N LEU A 927 1.47 32.26 20.92
CA LEU A 927 0.82 31.01 20.52
C LEU A 927 0.32 31.07 19.08
N ARG A 928 0.03 29.92 18.47
CA ARG A 928 -0.52 29.86 17.10
C ARG A 928 -1.87 30.55 16.96
N SER A 929 -2.64 30.65 18.06
CA SER A 929 -3.87 31.44 18.15
C SER A 929 -3.66 32.96 18.11
N GLY A 930 -2.41 33.43 18.24
CA GLY A 930 -2.05 34.84 18.41
C GLY A 930 -2.04 35.30 19.87
N ARG A 931 -2.53 34.48 20.81
CA ARG A 931 -2.51 34.80 22.25
C ARG A 931 -1.06 34.79 22.79
N GLU A 932 -0.78 35.69 23.71
CA GLU A 932 0.51 35.75 24.40
C GLU A 932 0.55 34.78 25.58
N LEU A 933 1.68 34.07 25.72
CA LEU A 933 2.01 33.17 26.81
C LEU A 933 3.30 33.64 27.51
N ARG A 934 3.30 33.66 28.85
CA ARG A 934 4.50 33.95 29.65
C ARG A 934 4.90 32.78 30.53
N TRP A 935 3.92 32.14 31.15
CA TRP A 935 4.02 30.98 32.02
C TRP A 935 2.82 30.10 31.75
N LEU A 936 2.89 28.85 32.18
CA LEU A 936 1.75 27.93 32.02
C LEU A 936 0.55 28.44 32.80
N GLU A 937 -0.61 28.41 32.15
CA GLU A 937 -1.91 28.77 32.70
C GLU A 937 -2.68 27.50 33.08
N ASP A 938 -3.67 27.65 33.97
CA ASP A 938 -4.50 26.50 34.36
C ASP A 938 -5.29 25.97 33.16
N GLY A 939 -5.30 24.65 32.99
CA GLY A 939 -5.87 23.97 31.83
C GLY A 939 -4.87 23.69 30.70
N ASP A 940 -3.66 24.28 30.74
CA ASP A 940 -2.61 23.96 29.77
C ASP A 940 -2.15 22.51 29.91
N GLU A 941 -2.05 21.81 28.79
CA GLU A 941 -1.49 20.47 28.72
C GLU A 941 -0.20 20.50 27.91
N ILE A 942 0.88 20.00 28.50
CA ILE A 942 2.18 19.87 27.85
C ILE A 942 2.34 18.42 27.42
N VAL A 943 2.62 18.24 26.14
CA VAL A 943 2.94 16.93 25.56
C VAL A 943 4.37 16.99 25.04
N LEU A 944 5.26 16.24 25.69
CA LEU A 944 6.60 15.99 25.16
C LEU A 944 6.57 14.76 24.27
N THR A 945 7.18 14.87 23.10
CA THR A 945 7.44 13.75 22.20
C THR A 945 8.91 13.74 21.83
N GLY A 946 9.46 12.56 21.53
CA GLY A 946 10.81 12.48 21.00
C GLY A 946 11.00 11.27 20.10
N TRP A 947 11.97 11.39 19.20
CA TRP A 947 12.28 10.34 18.24
C TRP A 947 13.70 10.43 17.70
N ALA A 948 14.22 9.28 17.27
CA ALA A 948 15.51 9.13 16.62
C ALA A 948 15.34 8.48 15.25
N ARG A 949 16.33 8.66 14.36
CA ARG A 949 16.38 7.92 13.09
C ARG A 949 16.98 6.53 13.32
N GLY A 950 16.18 5.49 13.11
CA GLY A 950 16.57 4.09 13.22
C GLY A 950 17.21 3.54 11.95
N LYS A 951 17.53 2.23 11.99
CA LYS A 951 17.98 1.47 10.81
C LYS A 951 16.92 1.55 9.71
N GLY A 952 17.36 1.58 8.45
CA GLY A 952 16.45 1.73 7.30
C GLY A 952 15.73 3.08 7.20
N GLY A 953 16.05 4.06 8.05
CA GLY A 953 15.42 5.38 8.06
C GLY A 953 14.09 5.46 8.81
N LYS A 954 13.69 4.39 9.53
CA LYS A 954 12.46 4.34 10.34
C LYS A 954 12.54 5.28 11.55
N LYS A 955 11.39 5.71 12.08
CA LYS A 955 11.30 6.61 13.25
C LYS A 955 11.25 5.77 14.53
N ILE A 956 12.26 5.89 15.39
CA ILE A 956 12.29 5.26 16.73
C ILE A 956 11.76 6.26 17.74
N GLY A 957 10.48 6.15 18.09
CA GLY A 957 9.81 7.07 19.01
C GLY A 957 9.83 6.62 20.47
N PHE A 958 9.63 7.59 21.36
CA PHE A 958 9.60 7.40 22.81
C PHE A 958 8.17 7.42 23.39
N GLY A 959 7.15 7.52 22.53
CA GLY A 959 5.79 7.86 22.93
C GLY A 959 5.71 9.29 23.45
N GLU A 960 4.89 9.50 24.48
CA GLU A 960 4.61 10.82 25.03
C GLU A 960 4.90 10.88 26.53
N ALA A 961 5.42 12.01 26.99
CA ALA A 961 5.36 12.44 28.38
C ALA A 961 4.43 13.66 28.48
N ALA A 962 3.16 13.38 28.78
CA ALA A 962 2.08 14.35 28.80
C ALA A 962 1.62 14.66 30.22
N GLY A 963 1.23 15.91 30.49
CA GLY A 963 0.63 16.31 31.75
C GLY A 963 -0.19 17.58 31.62
N ARG A 964 -1.38 17.57 32.21
CA ARG A 964 -2.28 18.73 32.27
C ARG A 964 -2.16 19.45 33.60
N LEU A 965 -1.99 20.77 33.54
CA LEU A 965 -1.95 21.64 34.71
C LEU A 965 -3.37 21.96 35.20
N LEU A 966 -3.66 21.59 36.44
CA LEU A 966 -4.90 21.91 37.13
C LEU A 966 -4.71 23.13 38.03
N PRO A 967 -5.79 23.87 38.31
CA PRO A 967 -5.79 24.93 39.31
C PRO A 967 -5.24 24.45 40.66
N SER A 968 -4.69 25.41 41.41
CA SER A 968 -4.32 25.17 42.80
C SER A 968 -5.55 24.97 43.69
N ASP A 969 -5.40 24.20 44.77
CA ASP A 969 -6.48 23.88 45.72
C ASP A 969 -7.11 25.09 46.42
#